data_AF-A0A7X7VRU2-F1
#
_entry.id   AF-A0A7X7VRU2-F1
#
_cell.length_a   1.000
_cell.length_b   1.000
_cell.length_c   1.000
_cell.angle_alpha   90.00
_cell.angle_beta   90.00
_cell.angle_gamma   90.00
#
_symmetry.space_group_name_H-M   'P 1'
#
loop_
_entity.id
_entity.type
_entity.pdbx_description
1 polymer ?
#
loop_
_entity_poly.entity_id
_entity_poly.type
_entity_poly.pdbx_seq_one_letter_code
_entity_poly.pdbx_strand_id
1 'polypeptide(L)'
;MKKLLLLAALLTALLPVFGQWHIDEDFEGITTLPYGWTFHDDGDGMTWRNIYNDSHAHSGTRVAFCDNYFPNQNSDWLITPQITVAAGDSLIFWTRSWISTEPLKVFVSTTGTAVGNFNTLLADISEIGTSYQEVRLSLAPWTGQAIYIGFLWECENYGILIDDVRAGQPVTIQPELDLPESITFYQGESLTMDLTPYITTTDLNTASLTCSGAVNVSVSINGLSAEFSCANWNGTENITFTLHDGTSGLSDSDILSVIVLPPLSVDLAVTEVHSPMEFQFLNLPFTPMVTVSNGGISTFNAELELLATVRDSNSATVWSGQAFQNVNLPPDASAEISFPQACTITAEGDYSIAFEITNADGNPGNNTLVFGFTVVERVTQGGPDAFGYSYIDSNAPGGPVYDWQDISATGTSSIMYQVPTFAGDDNFSEPIPLGFSFPFYGYQYSQAYVDINGEILLADNTWYNPYPSQGWDNDGNIFNYVYPIPGYAQMPGLIAVYWDDLFAEEGVSDIYFQTFGNAPERYTIIQWNNLRFDVGTGGSPCLKFQVILHENGEIVMQYHTTQTGQIPGNVPHANGLSATVAIQNASADIGLVYLREIVENSAYMGVEPAGNLLHDGLALRFFNADDTQPPVISHDQPGNTFNQYPELTANVIDFSTISECVLWFNHGDGWQSLDPASVQGATYSYSLPEIPLGSELRYYFSACDELNNNATLPAGAPGECFSFKILPSSGATVLLAISGNQDYQRNEMPYYTEQFDSLNLSYDVYDWEEYPSWGIPNQYHAVFVYAVTGSQGGRSDSLSVALMNWLDGGTIVAPRNVFMASDGWAAYTHPHPNDSVMRKLFNAYFRTCYVPAGPGGGTNGLAGPDVYNYEHGTILRRVDSPICTPNTEYNVYANTPDCIFFYDECPDIYADQVQYPDVGAVAAFTFEDGPVNGHAYLQNGVCATALELPIYRAFYFSFDFSQLTDPTDRAEWMADIAACFNLESSAADDPAVPELDAGISTIWPNPFQASCNISFKTAAKGPARLDIYNLRGQKVRCLAAGEFAKGSHDLVWNGTDDFGTAVASGIYYLRLQAGELRQTRKITIIR
;
A
#
# COMPACT_ATOMS: atom_id res chain seq x y z
N MET A 1 10.30 36.21 44.22
CA MET A 1 9.48 37.10 43.36
C MET A 1 10.28 38.36 43.04
N LYS A 2 11.05 38.35 41.95
CA LYS A 2 11.60 39.59 41.33
C LYS A 2 11.06 39.81 39.91
N LYS A 3 10.60 38.76 39.22
CA LYS A 3 9.80 38.87 37.98
C LYS A 3 8.29 39.02 38.24
N LEU A 4 7.84 40.16 38.76
CA LEU A 4 6.41 40.54 38.62
C LEU A 4 6.12 42.04 38.50
N LEU A 5 7.14 42.91 38.46
CA LEU A 5 6.94 44.36 38.33
C LEU A 5 7.65 45.01 37.13
N LEU A 6 8.33 44.26 36.25
CA LEU A 6 9.04 44.83 35.10
C LEU A 6 8.41 44.58 33.72
N LEU A 7 7.33 43.79 33.62
CA LEU A 7 6.65 43.58 32.33
C LEU A 7 5.79 44.77 31.87
N ALA A 8 5.62 45.80 32.72
CA ALA A 8 4.82 46.99 32.40
C ALA A 8 5.66 48.26 32.11
N ALA A 9 6.99 48.24 32.30
CA ALA A 9 7.83 49.45 32.19
C ALA A 9 8.75 49.50 30.94
N LEU A 10 8.90 48.39 30.21
CA LEU A 10 9.76 48.33 29.02
C LEU A 10 9.09 48.80 27.72
N LEU A 11 7.86 49.31 27.77
CA LEU A 11 7.22 49.96 26.61
C LEU A 11 7.52 51.47 26.48
N THR A 12 8.38 52.07 27.32
CA THR A 12 8.57 53.54 27.33
C THR A 12 9.99 54.08 27.47
N ALA A 13 11.04 53.29 27.22
CA ALA A 13 12.41 53.82 27.13
C ALA A 13 12.98 53.64 25.71
N LEU A 14 12.84 54.69 24.90
CA LEU A 14 13.56 54.87 23.63
C LEU A 14 15.08 54.83 23.87
N LEU A 15 15.68 53.67 23.66
CA LEU A 15 17.06 53.53 23.20
C LEU A 15 16.99 52.94 21.79
N PRO A 16 17.85 53.38 20.84
CA PRO A 16 17.82 52.84 19.50
C PRO A 16 18.36 51.40 19.58
N VAL A 17 17.45 50.43 19.48
CA VAL A 17 17.82 49.04 19.21
C VAL A 17 18.41 49.03 17.80
N PHE A 18 19.73 49.03 17.69
CA PHE A 18 20.43 48.83 16.43
C PHE A 18 20.69 47.33 16.31
N GLY A 19 19.71 46.63 15.74
CA GLY A 19 19.77 45.21 15.42
C GLY A 19 18.38 44.68 15.11
N GLN A 20 18.22 44.06 13.95
CA GLN A 20 17.00 43.36 13.54
C GLN A 20 17.41 42.36 12.47
N TRP A 21 17.10 41.07 12.67
CA TRP A 21 17.08 40.11 11.57
C TRP A 21 15.85 40.42 10.71
N HIS A 22 16.07 40.74 9.44
CA HIS A 22 15.02 40.94 8.45
C HIS A 22 14.53 39.59 7.91
N ILE A 23 15.44 38.62 7.80
CA ILE A 23 15.18 37.21 7.55
C ILE A 23 15.91 36.44 8.65
N ASP A 24 15.22 35.48 9.26
CA ASP A 24 15.75 34.47 10.18
C ASP A 24 14.93 33.21 9.92
N GLU A 25 15.44 32.35 9.05
CA GLU A 25 14.71 31.23 8.47
C GLU A 25 15.50 29.93 8.67
N ASP A 26 14.90 29.00 9.40
CA ASP A 26 15.41 27.67 9.74
C ASP A 26 14.65 26.53 9.01
N PHE A 27 13.65 26.86 8.19
CA PHE A 27 12.83 25.92 7.41
C PHE A 27 11.98 24.91 8.22
N GLU A 28 11.92 25.02 9.56
CA GLU A 28 11.23 24.06 10.42
C GLU A 28 9.69 24.20 10.38
N GLY A 29 9.19 25.41 10.13
CA GLY A 29 7.79 25.75 10.39
C GLY A 29 6.74 25.19 9.41
N ILE A 30 7.14 24.62 8.27
CA ILE A 30 6.22 24.15 7.21
C ILE A 30 6.85 23.06 6.31
N THR A 31 6.03 22.36 5.51
CA THR A 31 6.47 21.30 4.57
C THR A 31 6.75 21.82 3.15
N THR A 32 6.68 23.13 2.92
CA THR A 32 6.98 23.79 1.64
C THR A 32 8.03 24.89 1.86
N LEU A 33 8.39 25.66 0.82
CA LEU A 33 9.22 26.85 1.04
C LEU A 33 8.46 27.93 1.84
N PRO A 34 9.15 28.68 2.73
CA PRO A 34 8.52 29.64 3.65
C PRO A 34 7.77 30.78 2.97
N TYR A 35 6.81 31.37 3.67
CA TYR A 35 5.97 32.42 3.09
C TYR A 35 6.80 33.60 2.56
N GLY A 36 6.63 33.91 1.28
CA GLY A 36 7.35 34.99 0.59
C GLY A 36 8.65 34.57 -0.08
N TRP A 37 9.13 33.35 0.16
CA TRP A 37 10.18 32.73 -0.65
C TRP A 37 9.59 32.21 -1.97
N THR A 38 10.38 32.29 -3.02
CA THR A 38 9.99 31.81 -4.36
C THR A 38 11.17 31.09 -5.00
N PHE A 39 10.90 30.31 -6.04
CA PHE A 39 11.93 29.64 -6.83
C PHE A 39 11.67 29.82 -8.32
N HIS A 40 12.68 29.56 -9.14
CA HIS A 40 12.54 29.47 -10.59
C HIS A 40 13.26 28.22 -11.09
N ASP A 41 12.47 27.34 -11.69
CA ASP A 41 12.88 26.10 -12.36
C ASP A 41 13.31 26.41 -13.82
N ASP A 42 14.43 25.87 -14.27
CA ASP A 42 14.91 26.04 -15.65
C ASP A 42 14.15 25.18 -16.69
N GLY A 43 13.24 24.33 -16.24
CA GLY A 43 12.31 23.52 -17.03
C GLY A 43 12.61 22.02 -16.98
N ASP A 44 13.57 21.57 -16.17
CA ASP A 44 13.88 20.15 -15.96
C ASP A 44 12.92 19.47 -14.95
N GLY A 45 12.12 20.26 -14.21
CA GLY A 45 11.13 19.78 -13.25
C GLY A 45 11.70 19.40 -11.89
N MET A 46 13.01 19.47 -11.71
CA MET A 46 13.69 19.36 -10.43
C MET A 46 13.90 20.76 -9.89
N THR A 47 13.59 21.01 -8.61
CA THR A 47 13.71 22.38 -8.07
C THR A 47 13.82 22.41 -6.55
N TRP A 48 14.11 23.61 -6.03
CA TRP A 48 14.26 23.88 -4.60
C TRP A 48 12.99 23.52 -3.84
N ARG A 49 13.15 22.64 -2.84
CA ARG A 49 12.08 22.19 -1.96
C ARG A 49 12.56 22.13 -0.51
N ASN A 50 11.61 22.19 0.41
CA ASN A 50 11.85 21.95 1.83
C ASN A 50 11.73 20.44 2.09
N ILE A 51 12.78 19.80 2.59
CA ILE A 51 12.78 18.37 2.91
C ILE A 51 12.86 18.15 4.42
N TYR A 52 12.32 17.03 4.90
CA TYR A 52 12.51 16.54 6.28
C TYR A 52 13.70 15.57 6.29
N ASN A 53 14.82 15.98 6.86
CA ASN A 53 16.04 15.18 6.95
C ASN A 53 16.95 15.71 8.09
N ASP A 54 16.67 15.28 9.31
CA ASP A 54 17.41 15.65 10.54
C ASP A 54 18.91 15.34 10.49
N SER A 55 19.30 14.27 9.79
CA SER A 55 20.70 13.88 9.62
C SER A 55 21.48 14.78 8.66
N HIS A 56 20.78 15.54 7.81
CA HIS A 56 21.39 16.40 6.79
C HIS A 56 21.08 17.88 6.95
N ALA A 57 20.12 18.27 7.80
CA ALA A 57 19.90 19.65 8.21
C ALA A 57 21.09 20.16 9.05
N HIS A 58 21.35 21.47 9.00
CA HIS A 58 22.39 22.10 9.82
C HIS A 58 21.92 22.24 11.27
N SER A 59 20.66 22.63 11.43
CA SER A 59 19.96 22.64 12.70
C SER A 59 18.51 22.17 12.49
N GLY A 60 17.84 21.70 13.54
CA GLY A 60 16.47 21.20 13.42
C GLY A 60 16.34 19.89 12.64
N THR A 61 15.27 19.77 11.85
CA THR A 61 14.88 18.56 11.12
C THR A 61 14.63 18.79 9.63
N ARG A 62 14.68 20.05 9.16
CA ARG A 62 14.30 20.46 7.82
C ARG A 62 15.32 21.39 7.20
N VAL A 63 15.34 21.42 5.86
CA VAL A 63 16.35 22.15 5.09
C VAL A 63 15.88 22.43 3.66
N ALA A 64 16.33 23.52 3.05
CA ALA A 64 16.10 23.77 1.62
C ALA A 64 17.09 22.96 0.78
N PHE A 65 16.58 22.15 -0.14
CA PHE A 65 17.34 21.21 -0.96
C PHE A 65 16.95 21.30 -2.43
N CYS A 66 17.93 21.22 -3.31
CA CYS A 66 17.74 21.00 -4.74
C CYS A 66 18.66 19.87 -5.22
N ASP A 67 18.16 19.02 -6.13
CA ASP A 67 18.87 17.88 -6.69
C ASP A 67 18.61 17.69 -8.19
N ASN A 68 19.56 17.09 -8.89
CA ASN A 68 19.38 16.55 -10.23
C ASN A 68 20.29 15.31 -10.40
N TYR A 69 19.71 14.20 -10.85
CA TYR A 69 20.42 12.95 -11.10
C TYR A 69 21.36 12.99 -12.32
N PHE A 70 21.25 14.03 -13.15
CA PHE A 70 22.07 14.25 -14.33
C PHE A 70 23.03 15.44 -14.11
N PRO A 71 24.33 15.18 -13.92
CA PRO A 71 25.34 16.23 -13.76
C PRO A 71 25.30 17.26 -14.90
N ASN A 72 25.42 18.56 -14.57
CA ASN A 72 25.44 19.68 -15.53
C ASN A 72 24.11 19.98 -16.24
N GLN A 73 22.97 19.60 -15.67
CA GLN A 73 21.65 19.76 -16.31
C GLN A 73 20.62 20.57 -15.53
N ASN A 74 20.98 21.22 -14.43
CA ASN A 74 20.06 22.06 -13.63
C ASN A 74 20.67 23.43 -13.32
N SER A 75 19.86 24.49 -13.43
CA SER A 75 20.20 25.89 -13.13
C SER A 75 19.06 26.61 -12.40
N ASP A 76 18.82 26.23 -11.14
CA ASP A 76 17.68 26.72 -10.37
C ASP A 76 17.97 27.82 -9.38
N TRP A 77 16.93 28.65 -9.18
CA TRP A 77 16.97 29.79 -8.27
C TRP A 77 16.11 29.55 -7.03
N LEU A 78 16.66 29.87 -5.85
CA LEU A 78 15.91 30.12 -4.62
C LEU A 78 15.98 31.61 -4.28
N ILE A 79 14.84 32.25 -4.06
CA ILE A 79 14.73 33.71 -3.93
C ILE A 79 14.02 34.09 -2.63
N THR A 80 14.66 34.95 -1.84
CA THR A 80 14.14 35.43 -0.55
C THR A 80 12.95 36.39 -0.72
N PRO A 81 12.17 36.67 0.34
CA PRO A 81 11.30 37.84 0.41
C PRO A 81 12.09 39.15 0.27
N GLN A 82 11.37 40.26 0.02
CA GLN A 82 11.99 41.59 -0.04
C GLN A 82 12.38 42.08 1.36
N ILE A 83 13.62 42.57 1.49
CA ILE A 83 14.10 43.24 2.72
C ILE A 83 14.57 44.66 2.40
N THR A 84 14.56 45.56 3.39
CA THR A 84 15.19 46.89 3.27
C THR A 84 16.48 46.90 4.07
N VAL A 85 17.61 47.06 3.39
CA VAL A 85 18.94 46.92 4.01
C VAL A 85 19.25 48.09 4.94
N ALA A 86 19.58 47.83 6.19
CA ALA A 86 20.11 48.78 7.15
C ALA A 86 21.65 48.82 7.12
N ALA A 87 22.22 49.90 7.67
CA ALA A 87 23.67 50.01 7.79
C ALA A 87 24.20 48.93 8.76
N GLY A 88 25.14 48.12 8.29
CA GLY A 88 25.74 47.03 9.07
C GLY A 88 25.18 45.63 8.79
N ASP A 89 24.13 45.52 7.98
CA ASP A 89 23.51 44.23 7.68
C ASP A 89 24.43 43.30 6.87
N SER A 90 24.31 42.01 7.17
CA SER A 90 24.97 40.90 6.47
C SER A 90 23.95 39.79 6.17
N LEU A 91 24.20 39.05 5.10
CA LEU A 91 23.60 37.75 4.84
C LEU A 91 24.50 36.68 5.45
N ILE A 92 23.90 35.74 6.18
CA ILE A 92 24.54 34.57 6.79
C ILE A 92 23.68 33.36 6.43
N PHE A 93 24.30 32.26 6.02
CA PHE A 93 23.60 30.98 5.81
C PHE A 93 24.61 29.84 5.87
N TRP A 94 24.09 28.63 6.03
CA TRP A 94 24.87 27.40 6.02
C TRP A 94 24.57 26.60 4.77
N THR A 95 25.60 26.06 4.13
CA THR A 95 25.44 25.25 2.92
C THR A 95 26.41 24.09 2.89
N ARG A 96 26.00 22.99 2.24
CA ARG A 96 26.81 21.81 1.93
C ARG A 96 26.30 21.16 0.64
N SER A 97 27.12 20.35 0.00
CA SER A 97 26.65 19.42 -1.03
C SER A 97 26.04 18.17 -0.39
N TRP A 98 25.19 17.50 -1.15
CA TRP A 98 24.70 16.18 -0.78
C TRP A 98 25.84 15.15 -0.88
N ILE A 99 26.51 15.12 -2.03
CA ILE A 99 27.66 14.26 -2.33
C ILE A 99 28.70 15.04 -3.15
N SER A 100 29.99 14.77 -2.92
CA SER A 100 31.10 15.42 -3.64
C SER A 100 31.13 16.95 -3.45
N THR A 101 31.23 17.74 -4.52
CA THR A 101 31.31 19.20 -4.49
C THR A 101 30.27 19.86 -5.40
N GLU A 102 29.72 21.00 -5.01
CA GLU A 102 28.78 21.80 -5.82
C GLU A 102 29.17 23.28 -5.85
N PRO A 103 28.77 24.06 -6.88
CA PRO A 103 28.91 25.52 -6.87
C PRO A 103 27.61 26.23 -6.44
N LEU A 104 27.70 27.40 -5.81
CA LEU A 104 26.54 28.25 -5.51
C LEU A 104 26.86 29.71 -5.75
N LYS A 105 26.00 30.40 -6.51
CA LYS A 105 26.12 31.85 -6.74
C LYS A 105 25.03 32.57 -5.98
N VAL A 106 25.37 33.72 -5.41
CA VAL A 106 24.43 34.58 -4.69
C VAL A 106 24.33 35.91 -5.41
N PHE A 107 23.12 36.33 -5.75
CA PHE A 107 22.82 37.58 -6.44
C PHE A 107 21.90 38.48 -5.62
N VAL A 108 21.89 39.76 -5.96
CA VAL A 108 20.97 40.76 -5.41
C VAL A 108 20.16 41.38 -6.54
N SER A 109 18.85 41.55 -6.31
CA SER A 109 17.96 42.35 -7.16
C SER A 109 17.35 43.53 -6.39
N THR A 110 17.31 44.70 -7.01
CA THR A 110 16.64 45.90 -6.47
C THR A 110 15.27 46.16 -7.12
N THR A 111 14.87 45.35 -8.10
CA THR A 111 13.70 45.65 -8.96
C THR A 111 12.58 44.61 -8.91
N GLY A 112 12.88 43.31 -8.72
CA GLY A 112 11.87 42.25 -8.70
C GLY A 112 12.47 40.84 -8.62
N THR A 113 11.62 39.83 -8.65
CA THR A 113 12.00 38.41 -8.47
C THR A 113 12.16 37.62 -9.77
N ALA A 114 11.98 38.23 -10.94
CA ALA A 114 12.25 37.54 -12.20
C ALA A 114 13.77 37.30 -12.34
N VAL A 115 14.19 36.14 -12.84
CA VAL A 115 15.62 35.77 -12.98
C VAL A 115 16.44 36.87 -13.68
N GLY A 116 15.91 37.48 -14.74
CA GLY A 116 16.57 38.60 -15.44
C GLY A 116 16.79 39.88 -14.61
N ASN A 117 16.23 39.98 -13.40
CA ASN A 117 16.46 41.08 -12.46
C ASN A 117 17.66 40.85 -11.54
N PHE A 118 18.21 39.62 -11.47
CA PHE A 118 19.38 39.27 -10.66
C PHE A 118 20.68 39.45 -11.47
N ASN A 119 21.03 40.70 -11.73
CA ASN A 119 22.21 41.07 -12.53
C ASN A 119 23.42 41.52 -11.70
N THR A 120 23.32 41.51 -10.37
CA THR A 120 24.40 41.93 -9.46
C THR A 120 24.84 40.75 -8.61
N LEU A 121 26.03 40.23 -8.88
CA LEU A 121 26.64 39.12 -8.15
C LEU A 121 27.18 39.59 -6.80
N LEU A 122 26.74 38.94 -5.73
CA LEU A 122 27.21 39.14 -4.36
C LEU A 122 28.33 38.16 -3.99
N ALA A 123 28.19 36.89 -4.39
CA ALA A 123 29.21 35.86 -4.18
C ALA A 123 29.15 34.78 -5.26
N ASP A 124 30.30 34.18 -5.54
CA ASP A 124 30.46 32.99 -6.38
C ASP A 124 31.28 31.99 -5.58
N ILE A 125 30.62 30.94 -5.10
CA ILE A 125 31.16 29.99 -4.13
C ILE A 125 31.36 28.67 -4.86
N SER A 126 32.61 28.38 -5.21
CA SER A 126 33.01 27.13 -5.86
C SER A 126 33.41 26.08 -4.82
N GLU A 127 33.27 24.80 -5.16
CA GLU A 127 33.79 23.65 -4.39
C GLU A 127 33.14 23.44 -3.01
N ILE A 128 31.81 23.61 -2.89
CA ILE A 128 31.06 23.34 -1.66
C ILE A 128 31.04 21.83 -1.39
N GLY A 129 31.79 21.36 -0.39
CA GLY A 129 31.88 19.95 -0.03
C GLY A 129 30.72 19.44 0.85
N THR A 130 30.83 18.19 1.31
CA THR A 130 29.78 17.49 2.08
C THR A 130 29.66 17.90 3.55
N SER A 131 30.59 18.73 4.05
CA SER A 131 30.49 19.32 5.39
C SER A 131 29.85 20.71 5.30
N TYR A 132 28.99 21.05 6.26
CA TYR A 132 28.43 22.39 6.37
C TYR A 132 29.51 23.46 6.51
N GLN A 133 29.35 24.53 5.73
CA GLN A 133 30.15 25.75 5.83
C GLN A 133 29.25 26.97 6.02
N GLU A 134 29.66 27.87 6.93
CA GLU A 134 29.03 29.18 7.11
C GLU A 134 29.49 30.11 5.99
N VAL A 135 28.53 30.75 5.33
CA VAL A 135 28.77 31.80 4.35
C VAL A 135 28.28 33.12 4.93
N ARG A 136 29.16 34.13 4.98
CA ARG A 136 28.84 35.48 5.49
C ARG A 136 29.18 36.55 4.47
N LEU A 137 28.19 37.31 4.03
CA LEU A 137 28.29 38.30 2.95
C LEU A 137 27.75 39.66 3.40
N SER A 138 28.49 40.74 3.14
CA SER A 138 28.06 42.09 3.52
C SER A 138 27.02 42.65 2.56
N LEU A 139 25.94 43.23 3.10
CA LEU A 139 24.90 43.90 2.31
C LEU A 139 25.10 45.43 2.25
N ALA A 140 26.21 45.94 2.80
CA ALA A 140 26.51 47.38 2.90
C ALA A 140 26.30 48.18 1.58
N PRO A 141 26.61 47.67 0.38
CA PRO A 141 26.38 48.40 -0.88
C PRO A 141 24.92 48.82 -1.13
N TRP A 142 23.95 48.14 -0.54
CA TRP A 142 22.52 48.39 -0.72
C TRP A 142 21.86 49.09 0.47
N THR A 143 22.64 49.64 1.41
CA THR A 143 22.12 50.37 2.57
C THR A 143 21.05 51.41 2.15
N GLY A 144 19.86 51.30 2.75
CA GLY A 144 18.69 52.13 2.47
C GLY A 144 17.85 51.72 1.26
N GLN A 145 18.18 50.63 0.57
CA GLN A 145 17.44 50.11 -0.57
C GLN A 145 16.65 48.85 -0.21
N ALA A 146 15.53 48.63 -0.90
CA ALA A 146 14.79 47.38 -0.83
C ALA A 146 15.35 46.38 -1.86
N ILE A 147 15.71 45.19 -1.41
CA ILE A 147 16.36 44.15 -2.21
C ILE A 147 15.71 42.77 -2.05
N TYR A 148 15.91 41.92 -3.05
CA TYR A 148 15.74 40.47 -3.00
C TYR A 148 17.13 39.82 -3.11
N ILE A 149 17.32 38.68 -2.45
CA ILE A 149 18.53 37.87 -2.55
C ILE A 149 18.17 36.57 -3.28
N GLY A 150 18.97 36.18 -4.26
CA GLY A 150 18.77 34.98 -5.07
C GLY A 150 19.98 34.05 -4.96
N PHE A 151 19.74 32.79 -4.63
CA PHE A 151 20.71 31.70 -4.65
C PHE A 151 20.52 30.94 -5.96
N LEU A 152 21.54 30.92 -6.81
CA LEU A 152 21.58 30.17 -8.06
C LEU A 152 22.49 28.96 -7.86
N TRP A 153 21.91 27.76 -7.94
CA TRP A 153 22.67 26.53 -8.03
C TRP A 153 22.79 26.11 -9.49
N GLU A 154 24.00 25.78 -9.92
CA GLU A 154 24.27 25.19 -11.23
C GLU A 154 24.82 23.79 -10.96
N CYS A 155 24.03 22.74 -11.23
CA CYS A 155 24.37 21.38 -10.82
C CYS A 155 25.68 20.92 -11.46
N GLU A 156 26.68 20.57 -10.66
CA GLU A 156 27.90 19.91 -11.13
C GLU A 156 27.87 18.39 -10.90
N ASN A 157 27.30 17.91 -9.79
CA ASN A 157 27.29 16.48 -9.46
C ASN A 157 25.88 15.93 -9.17
N TYR A 158 25.22 16.37 -8.09
CA TYR A 158 23.93 15.80 -7.68
C TYR A 158 23.01 16.78 -6.94
N GLY A 159 23.47 17.50 -5.92
CA GLY A 159 22.54 18.28 -5.09
C GLY A 159 23.18 19.11 -4.00
N ILE A 160 22.48 20.18 -3.61
CA ILE A 160 22.95 21.19 -2.67
C ILE A 160 21.89 21.54 -1.62
N LEU A 161 22.36 21.84 -0.41
CA LEU A 161 21.53 22.22 0.72
C LEU A 161 21.84 23.65 1.16
N ILE A 162 20.81 24.41 1.54
CA ILE A 162 20.91 25.72 2.21
C ILE A 162 20.04 25.68 3.47
N ASP A 163 20.62 26.15 4.58
CA ASP A 163 19.97 26.14 5.88
C ASP A 163 20.33 27.37 6.73
N ASP A 164 19.55 27.63 7.78
CA ASP A 164 19.75 28.70 8.77
C ASP A 164 20.06 30.07 8.13
N VAL A 165 19.19 30.51 7.22
CA VAL A 165 19.39 31.74 6.45
C VAL A 165 18.99 32.96 7.27
N ARG A 166 19.94 33.86 7.49
CA ARG A 166 19.75 35.13 8.19
C ARG A 166 20.19 36.32 7.35
N ALA A 167 19.35 37.33 7.23
CA ALA A 167 19.71 38.61 6.60
C ALA A 167 19.39 39.76 7.55
N GLY A 168 20.41 40.51 7.96
CA GLY A 168 20.27 41.60 8.94
C GLY A 168 21.51 41.70 9.83
N GLN A 169 21.32 42.12 11.08
CA GLN A 169 22.39 42.13 12.07
C GLN A 169 21.87 41.67 13.44
N PRO A 170 22.68 40.95 14.24
CA PRO A 170 22.25 40.42 15.53
C PRO A 170 21.84 41.54 16.48
N VAL A 171 20.74 41.32 17.20
CA VAL A 171 20.24 42.24 18.22
C VAL A 171 21.16 42.15 19.45
N THR A 172 22.12 43.05 19.58
CA THR A 172 22.98 43.06 20.78
C THR A 172 22.20 43.64 21.96
N ILE A 173 21.88 42.81 22.96
CA ILE A 173 21.25 43.25 24.21
C ILE A 173 22.24 43.19 25.38
N GLN A 174 22.01 44.01 26.41
CA GLN A 174 22.77 43.87 27.67
C GLN A 174 22.35 42.54 28.33
N PRO A 175 23.29 41.62 28.64
CA PRO A 175 22.94 40.40 29.34
C PRO A 175 22.42 40.73 30.75
N GLU A 176 21.45 39.94 31.23
CA GLU A 176 20.86 40.03 32.56
C GLU A 176 20.81 38.62 33.18
N LEU A 177 21.30 38.50 34.40
CA LEU A 177 21.22 37.29 35.22
C LEU A 177 20.41 37.61 36.49
N ASP A 178 19.21 37.06 36.63
CA ASP A 178 18.31 37.32 37.79
C ASP A 178 17.97 36.01 38.49
N LEU A 179 18.87 35.57 39.38
CA LEU A 179 18.77 34.31 40.13
C LEU A 179 17.71 34.41 41.24
N PRO A 180 17.18 33.26 41.72
CA PRO A 180 16.37 33.27 42.92
C PRO A 180 17.19 33.76 44.12
N GLU A 181 16.53 34.35 45.12
CA GLU A 181 17.21 34.89 46.30
C GLU A 181 17.96 33.80 47.09
N SER A 182 17.43 32.58 47.09
CA SER A 182 18.09 31.44 47.71
C SER A 182 17.66 30.10 47.12
N ILE A 183 18.53 29.10 47.22
CA ILE A 183 18.23 27.67 47.08
C ILE A 183 18.51 26.95 48.39
N THR A 184 17.93 25.77 48.57
CA THR A 184 18.09 24.96 49.78
C THR A 184 18.20 23.48 49.46
N PHE A 185 19.15 22.77 50.08
CA PHE A 185 19.31 21.31 49.98
C PHE A 185 19.91 20.75 51.27
N TYR A 186 19.88 19.43 51.48
CA TYR A 186 20.42 18.81 52.70
C TYR A 186 21.90 18.44 52.58
N GLN A 187 22.62 18.53 53.69
CA GLN A 187 24.01 18.12 53.80
C GLN A 187 24.14 16.63 53.43
N GLY A 188 25.04 16.32 52.51
CA GLY A 188 25.27 14.97 51.96
C GLY A 188 24.61 14.74 50.60
N GLU A 189 23.66 15.59 50.19
CA GLU A 189 23.01 15.53 48.89
C GLU A 189 23.72 16.41 47.84
N SER A 190 23.38 16.16 46.58
CA SER A 190 23.62 17.08 45.46
C SER A 190 22.29 17.67 44.98
N LEU A 191 22.28 18.95 44.62
CA LEU A 191 21.15 19.61 43.94
C LEU A 191 21.62 20.12 42.59
N THR A 192 20.96 19.71 41.51
CA THR A 192 21.21 20.25 40.17
C THR A 192 20.13 21.27 39.82
N MET A 193 20.54 22.42 39.30
CA MET A 193 19.66 23.51 38.92
C MET A 193 19.98 24.00 37.50
N ASP A 194 18.97 24.01 36.63
CA ASP A 194 19.04 24.69 35.34
C ASP A 194 18.87 26.21 35.54
N LEU A 195 19.86 26.99 35.10
CA LEU A 195 19.86 28.44 35.24
C LEU A 195 19.32 29.18 34.00
N THR A 196 19.01 28.46 32.92
CA THR A 196 18.47 29.01 31.66
C THR A 196 17.26 29.93 31.87
N PRO A 197 16.27 29.60 32.74
CA PRO A 197 15.10 30.46 32.95
C PRO A 197 15.40 31.84 33.58
N TYR A 198 16.59 32.01 34.15
CA TYR A 198 17.04 33.21 34.87
C TYR A 198 17.96 34.10 34.03
N ILE A 199 18.29 33.67 32.81
CA ILE A 199 19.23 34.33 31.91
C ILE A 199 18.45 35.09 30.82
N THR A 200 18.91 36.31 30.53
CA THR A 200 18.59 37.04 29.30
C THR A 200 19.91 37.43 28.64
N THR A 201 20.10 37.13 27.36
CA THR A 201 21.35 37.36 26.65
C THR A 201 21.10 37.44 25.14
N THR A 202 22.09 37.91 24.38
CA THR A 202 22.00 38.04 22.91
C THR A 202 21.82 36.69 22.22
N ASP A 203 22.50 35.65 22.70
CA ASP A 203 22.38 34.27 22.21
C ASP A 203 22.71 33.29 23.35
N LEU A 204 21.77 32.39 23.66
CA LEU A 204 21.95 31.40 24.74
C LEU A 204 23.02 30.35 24.39
N ASN A 205 23.24 30.05 23.10
CA ASN A 205 24.15 28.99 22.67
C ASN A 205 25.63 29.37 22.82
N THR A 206 25.92 30.67 22.81
CA THR A 206 27.29 31.19 23.01
C THR A 206 27.52 31.69 24.43
N ALA A 207 26.49 31.68 25.28
CA ALA A 207 26.59 32.12 26.66
C ALA A 207 27.34 31.11 27.52
N SER A 208 28.05 31.61 28.54
CA SER A 208 28.74 30.76 29.51
C SER A 208 28.59 31.30 30.94
N LEU A 209 28.61 30.38 31.91
CA LEU A 209 28.53 30.70 33.33
C LEU A 209 29.85 30.42 34.03
N THR A 210 30.16 31.28 34.98
CA THR A 210 31.24 31.08 35.94
C THR A 210 30.72 31.40 37.33
N CYS A 211 31.30 30.79 38.36
CA CYS A 211 30.98 31.14 39.75
C CYS A 211 32.23 31.47 40.55
N SER A 212 32.03 32.25 41.61
CA SER A 212 33.08 32.57 42.59
C SER A 212 32.47 32.73 43.98
N GLY A 213 33.30 32.58 45.02
CA GLY A 213 32.86 32.72 46.42
C GLY A 213 32.35 31.46 47.09
N ALA A 214 32.35 30.32 46.40
CA ALA A 214 32.06 29.00 46.97
C ALA A 214 33.22 28.51 47.85
N VAL A 215 32.99 28.32 49.15
CA VAL A 215 34.02 27.88 50.13
C VAL A 215 33.63 26.57 50.80
N ASN A 216 32.37 26.42 51.20
CA ASN A 216 31.85 25.25 51.89
C ASN A 216 30.97 24.37 50.99
N VAL A 217 30.30 24.97 50.02
CA VAL A 217 29.52 24.30 48.97
C VAL A 217 30.41 24.09 47.76
N SER A 218 30.41 22.88 47.21
CA SER A 218 31.05 22.59 45.92
C SER A 218 30.05 22.88 44.79
N VAL A 219 30.49 23.64 43.79
CA VAL A 219 29.69 23.98 42.61
C VAL A 219 30.40 23.49 41.36
N SER A 220 29.70 22.67 40.57
CA SER A 220 30.12 22.25 39.23
C SER A 220 29.20 22.89 38.20
N ILE A 221 29.76 23.49 37.15
CA ILE A 221 28.98 24.09 36.06
C ILE A 221 29.13 23.23 34.82
N ASN A 222 27.99 22.83 34.24
CA ASN A 222 27.94 22.13 32.96
C ASN A 222 26.96 22.87 32.04
N GLY A 223 27.49 23.55 31.02
CA GLY A 223 26.72 24.48 30.19
C GLY A 223 26.11 25.61 31.04
N LEU A 224 24.78 25.75 30.97
CA LEU A 224 24.00 26.72 31.76
C LEU A 224 23.37 26.12 33.03
N SER A 225 23.76 24.90 33.41
CA SER A 225 23.33 24.26 34.66
C SER A 225 24.42 24.27 35.73
N ALA A 226 24.00 24.33 37.00
CA ALA A 226 24.88 24.26 38.16
C ALA A 226 24.48 23.11 39.10
N GLU A 227 25.44 22.26 39.46
CA GLU A 227 25.30 21.24 40.50
C GLU A 227 25.95 21.74 41.79
N PHE A 228 25.19 21.71 42.88
CA PHE A 228 25.62 22.10 44.23
C PHE A 228 25.73 20.84 45.10
N SER A 229 26.83 20.68 45.83
CA SER A 229 26.97 19.57 46.79
C SER A 229 27.73 20.01 48.04
N CYS A 230 27.40 19.40 49.19
CA CYS A 230 28.07 19.72 50.44
C CYS A 230 28.06 18.52 51.42
N ALA A 231 29.21 17.87 51.60
CA ALA A 231 29.29 16.66 52.44
C ALA A 231 29.34 16.94 53.95
N ASN A 232 30.02 18.01 54.38
CA ASN A 232 30.49 18.15 55.77
C ASN A 232 30.15 19.49 56.44
N TRP A 233 29.21 20.25 55.88
CA TRP A 233 28.82 21.56 56.43
C TRP A 233 27.33 21.82 56.24
N ASN A 234 26.73 22.55 57.19
CA ASN A 234 25.38 23.10 57.09
C ASN A 234 25.41 24.58 57.50
N GLY A 235 24.59 25.40 56.85
CA GLY A 235 24.62 26.86 56.96
C GLY A 235 24.24 27.54 55.65
N THR A 236 24.43 28.85 55.57
CA THR A 236 24.13 29.65 54.37
C THR A 236 25.41 30.22 53.77
N GLU A 237 25.62 30.02 52.47
CA GLU A 237 26.76 30.51 51.70
C GLU A 237 26.28 31.29 50.47
N ASN A 238 26.80 32.50 50.26
CA ASN A 238 26.43 33.31 49.09
C ASN A 238 27.45 33.08 47.98
N ILE A 239 26.99 32.62 46.83
CA ILE A 239 27.82 32.31 45.66
C ILE A 239 27.47 33.30 44.55
N THR A 240 28.48 33.98 44.02
CA THR A 240 28.30 34.91 42.89
C THR A 240 28.43 34.14 41.59
N PHE A 241 27.40 34.17 40.76
CA PHE A 241 27.44 33.69 39.39
C PHE A 241 27.61 34.86 38.43
N THR A 242 28.42 34.65 37.40
CA THR A 242 28.66 35.60 36.31
C THR A 242 28.29 34.94 35.00
N LEU A 243 27.33 35.55 34.30
CA LEU A 243 26.94 35.22 32.94
C LEU A 243 27.83 36.02 31.97
N HIS A 244 28.44 35.33 31.02
CA HIS A 244 29.19 35.93 29.92
C HIS A 244 28.44 35.68 28.62
N ASP A 245 28.06 36.76 27.94
CA ASP A 245 27.46 36.71 26.61
C ASP A 245 28.59 36.57 25.57
N GLY A 246 28.67 35.42 24.92
CA GLY A 246 29.70 35.12 23.93
C GLY A 246 29.56 35.93 22.64
N THR A 247 28.37 36.45 22.35
CA THR A 247 28.06 37.22 21.13
C THR A 247 28.36 38.71 21.32
N SER A 248 27.98 39.30 22.45
CA SER A 248 28.23 40.72 22.74
C SER A 248 29.56 41.00 23.45
N GLY A 249 30.14 40.00 24.11
CA GLY A 249 31.32 40.12 24.97
C GLY A 249 31.04 40.85 26.30
N LEU A 250 29.78 41.13 26.61
CA LEU A 250 29.34 41.75 27.86
C LEU A 250 29.04 40.67 28.90
N SER A 251 28.98 41.05 30.17
CA SER A 251 28.65 40.14 31.27
C SER A 251 27.76 40.81 32.30
N ASP A 252 27.04 39.98 33.04
CA ASP A 252 26.26 40.37 34.21
C ASP A 252 26.49 39.37 35.35
N SER A 253 26.22 39.77 36.59
CA SER A 253 26.45 38.91 37.75
C SER A 253 25.37 39.07 38.80
N ASP A 254 25.00 37.95 39.40
CA ASP A 254 24.06 37.90 40.51
C ASP A 254 24.53 36.96 41.61
N ILE A 255 23.96 37.12 42.80
CA ILE A 255 24.34 36.39 44.00
C ILE A 255 23.22 35.43 44.39
N LEU A 256 23.54 34.14 44.43
CA LEU A 256 22.65 33.10 44.91
C LEU A 256 23.00 32.71 46.35
N SER A 257 22.03 32.81 47.26
CA SER A 257 22.20 32.34 48.63
C SER A 257 21.91 30.83 48.73
N VAL A 258 22.94 30.01 48.95
CA VAL A 258 22.84 28.56 49.05
C VAL A 258 22.73 28.15 50.51
N ILE A 259 21.58 27.59 50.89
CA ILE A 259 21.30 27.15 52.26
C ILE A 259 21.42 25.63 52.33
N VAL A 260 22.42 25.14 53.07
CA VAL A 260 22.61 23.71 53.35
C VAL A 260 22.00 23.39 54.71
N LEU A 261 20.97 22.55 54.72
CA LEU A 261 20.31 22.09 55.94
C LEU A 261 21.04 20.87 56.53
N PRO A 262 20.98 20.62 57.85
CA PRO A 262 21.51 19.38 58.43
C PRO A 262 20.77 18.16 57.88
N PRO A 263 21.41 16.96 57.78
CA PRO A 263 20.79 15.78 57.20
C PRO A 263 19.51 15.39 57.95
N LEU A 264 18.50 14.92 57.21
CA LEU A 264 17.22 14.52 57.77
C LEU A 264 17.32 13.23 58.57
N SER A 265 16.62 13.18 59.71
CA SER A 265 16.55 11.96 60.51
C SER A 265 15.80 10.84 59.78
N VAL A 266 14.74 11.16 59.05
CA VAL A 266 13.96 10.27 58.19
C VAL A 266 13.64 11.06 56.94
N ASP A 267 13.74 10.44 55.76
CA ASP A 267 13.45 11.07 54.46
C ASP A 267 12.81 10.00 53.57
N LEU A 268 11.49 10.02 53.41
CA LEU A 268 10.74 9.00 52.69
C LEU A 268 10.47 9.46 51.26
N ALA A 269 11.00 8.74 50.28
CA ALA A 269 10.83 9.06 48.87
C ALA A 269 10.05 7.97 48.14
N VAL A 270 9.17 8.38 47.22
CA VAL A 270 8.59 7.46 46.23
C VAL A 270 9.58 7.30 45.08
N THR A 271 10.05 6.08 44.82
CA THR A 271 11.20 5.88 43.91
C THR A 271 10.88 5.12 42.62
N GLU A 272 9.84 4.29 42.61
CA GLU A 272 9.53 3.43 41.45
C GLU A 272 8.05 3.05 41.42
N VAL A 273 7.43 3.05 40.24
CA VAL A 273 6.05 2.62 40.03
C VAL A 273 6.06 1.23 39.39
N HIS A 274 5.36 0.27 40.02
CA HIS A 274 5.19 -1.09 39.51
C HIS A 274 3.82 -1.31 38.87
N SER A 275 2.81 -0.54 39.27
CA SER A 275 1.48 -0.55 38.67
C SER A 275 0.81 0.82 38.83
N PRO A 276 0.18 1.40 37.80
CA PRO A 276 -0.10 0.81 36.48
C PRO A 276 1.15 0.62 35.61
N MET A 277 1.04 -0.27 34.63
CA MET A 277 1.95 -0.36 33.48
C MET A 277 1.68 0.80 32.51
N GLU A 278 2.55 1.00 31.51
CA GLU A 278 2.36 2.01 30.45
C GLU A 278 1.02 1.86 29.72
N PHE A 279 0.49 0.64 29.60
CA PHE A 279 -0.86 0.36 29.10
C PHE A 279 -1.74 -0.29 30.16
N GLN A 280 -3.00 0.11 30.20
CA GLN A 280 -4.06 -0.52 30.99
C GLN A 280 -5.25 -0.85 30.09
N PHE A 281 -6.05 -1.81 30.51
CA PHE A 281 -7.19 -2.27 29.71
C PHE A 281 -8.50 -1.68 30.20
N LEU A 282 -9.30 -1.24 29.24
CA LEU A 282 -10.64 -0.72 29.47
C LEU A 282 -11.49 -1.73 30.26
N ASN A 283 -12.15 -1.27 31.33
CA ASN A 283 -13.03 -2.05 32.20
C ASN A 283 -12.36 -3.21 32.97
N LEU A 284 -11.04 -3.36 32.92
CA LEU A 284 -10.31 -4.33 33.72
C LEU A 284 -9.67 -3.66 34.96
N PRO A 285 -9.82 -4.26 36.16
CA PRO A 285 -9.22 -3.73 37.37
C PRO A 285 -7.71 -4.00 37.42
N PHE A 286 -6.92 -3.00 37.82
CA PHE A 286 -5.51 -3.15 38.21
C PHE A 286 -5.28 -2.67 39.64
N THR A 287 -4.19 -3.11 40.26
CA THR A 287 -3.86 -2.77 41.65
C THR A 287 -2.62 -1.87 41.69
N PRO A 288 -2.76 -0.57 42.02
CA PRO A 288 -1.60 0.33 42.09
C PRO A 288 -0.53 -0.18 43.04
N MET A 289 0.74 -0.05 42.66
CA MET A 289 1.87 -0.56 43.43
C MET A 289 3.11 0.29 43.20
N VAL A 290 3.85 0.57 44.28
CA VAL A 290 4.95 1.54 44.27
C VAL A 290 6.05 1.17 45.28
N THR A 291 7.29 1.59 45.02
CA THR A 291 8.42 1.47 45.95
C THR A 291 8.58 2.77 46.75
N VAL A 292 8.75 2.65 48.07
CA VAL A 292 9.13 3.76 48.97
C VAL A 292 10.47 3.46 49.65
N SER A 293 11.39 4.42 49.65
CA SER A 293 12.72 4.31 50.28
C SER A 293 12.93 5.33 51.39
N ASN A 294 13.80 5.01 52.35
CA ASN A 294 14.24 5.95 53.39
C ASN A 294 15.68 6.43 53.15
N GLY A 295 15.84 7.66 52.66
CA GLY A 295 17.14 8.35 52.48
C GLY A 295 17.70 9.01 53.76
N GLY A 296 16.95 8.96 54.87
CA GLY A 296 17.33 9.61 56.12
C GLY A 296 18.37 8.81 56.92
N ILE A 297 19.03 9.46 57.88
CA ILE A 297 20.10 8.84 58.67
C ILE A 297 19.62 7.94 59.82
N SER A 298 18.31 7.85 60.07
CA SER A 298 17.69 7.00 61.09
C SER A 298 16.62 6.10 60.50
N THR A 299 16.37 4.97 61.17
CA THR A 299 15.31 4.02 60.78
C THR A 299 13.91 4.63 60.94
N PHE A 300 13.08 4.57 59.90
CA PHE A 300 11.63 4.79 60.00
C PHE A 300 10.95 3.49 60.42
N ASN A 301 10.27 3.49 61.55
CA ASN A 301 9.58 2.32 62.10
C ASN A 301 8.19 2.73 62.61
N ALA A 302 7.28 2.92 61.66
CA ALA A 302 5.91 3.36 61.89
C ALA A 302 5.01 2.95 60.69
N GLU A 303 3.75 3.36 60.73
CA GLU A 303 2.83 3.18 59.63
C GLU A 303 3.11 4.22 58.53
N LEU A 304 3.38 3.71 57.32
CA LEU A 304 3.47 4.49 56.09
C LEU A 304 2.06 4.74 55.56
N GLU A 305 1.76 5.99 55.25
CA GLU A 305 0.49 6.49 54.71
C GLU A 305 0.72 7.01 53.29
N LEU A 306 0.05 6.40 52.31
CA LEU A 306 0.18 6.73 50.90
C LEU A 306 -1.20 7.04 50.29
N LEU A 307 -1.23 8.04 49.41
CA LEU A 307 -2.36 8.40 48.57
C LEU A 307 -1.98 8.16 47.11
N ALA A 308 -2.82 7.46 46.35
CA ALA A 308 -2.71 7.37 44.91
C ALA A 308 -3.90 8.07 44.26
N THR A 309 -3.65 8.92 43.26
CA THR A 309 -4.70 9.64 42.53
C THR A 309 -4.50 9.51 41.03
N VAL A 310 -5.46 8.92 40.34
CA VAL A 310 -5.48 8.83 38.87
C VAL A 310 -6.26 10.02 38.30
N ARG A 311 -5.69 10.67 37.28
CA ARG A 311 -6.28 11.80 36.55
C ARG A 311 -6.33 11.54 35.05
N ASP A 312 -7.37 12.03 34.40
CA ASP A 312 -7.48 12.06 32.94
C ASP A 312 -6.63 13.19 32.32
N SER A 313 -6.63 13.28 30.99
CA SER A 313 -5.93 14.32 30.21
C SER A 313 -6.41 15.75 30.50
N ASN A 314 -7.60 15.94 31.07
CA ASN A 314 -8.11 17.23 31.53
C ASN A 314 -7.75 17.51 33.00
N SER A 315 -6.87 16.70 33.59
CA SER A 315 -6.48 16.73 35.01
C SER A 315 -7.63 16.47 36.00
N ALA A 316 -8.75 15.90 35.54
CA ALA A 316 -9.85 15.52 36.41
C ALA A 316 -9.55 14.19 37.11
N THR A 317 -9.78 14.12 38.42
CA THR A 317 -9.59 12.88 39.18
C THR A 317 -10.64 11.85 38.81
N VAL A 318 -10.20 10.71 38.29
CA VAL A 318 -11.06 9.57 37.91
C VAL A 318 -11.05 8.45 38.96
N TRP A 319 -9.97 8.34 39.72
CA TRP A 319 -9.85 7.37 40.82
C TRP A 319 -8.89 7.87 41.90
N SER A 320 -9.12 7.45 43.15
CA SER A 320 -8.19 7.68 44.27
C SER A 320 -8.23 6.51 45.26
N GLY A 321 -7.07 6.12 45.78
CA GLY A 321 -6.93 5.05 46.77
C GLY A 321 -5.91 5.39 47.85
N GLN A 322 -5.96 4.67 48.96
CA GLN A 322 -5.05 4.87 50.09
C GLN A 322 -4.49 3.54 50.58
N ALA A 323 -3.20 3.52 50.89
CA ALA A 323 -2.52 2.39 51.50
C ALA A 323 -1.94 2.78 52.87
N PHE A 324 -2.07 1.86 53.82
CA PHE A 324 -1.53 1.98 55.18
C PHE A 324 -0.71 0.72 55.47
N GLN A 325 0.59 0.85 55.71
CA GLN A 325 1.46 -0.30 55.93
C GLN A 325 2.50 0.00 57.01
N ASN A 326 2.55 -0.85 58.05
CA ASN A 326 3.61 -0.80 59.04
C ASN A 326 4.92 -1.29 58.40
N VAL A 327 5.91 -0.42 58.31
CA VAL A 327 7.21 -0.70 57.70
C VAL A 327 8.34 -0.41 58.69
N ASN A 328 9.44 -1.14 58.56
CA ASN A 328 10.69 -0.88 59.26
C ASN A 328 11.77 -0.66 58.21
N LEU A 329 12.04 0.60 57.89
CA LEU A 329 12.96 1.05 56.84
C LEU A 329 14.21 1.67 57.46
N PRO A 330 15.31 0.90 57.62
CA PRO A 330 16.63 1.46 57.91
C PRO A 330 17.05 2.51 56.86
N PRO A 331 18.09 3.32 57.16
CA PRO A 331 18.73 4.13 56.12
C PRO A 331 19.06 3.29 54.89
N ASP A 332 18.81 3.84 53.71
CA ASP A 332 19.03 3.23 52.39
C ASP A 332 18.19 1.97 52.10
N ALA A 333 17.17 1.66 52.91
CA ALA A 333 16.25 0.55 52.67
C ALA A 333 14.98 1.01 51.95
N SER A 334 14.34 0.08 51.22
CA SER A 334 13.07 0.28 50.53
C SER A 334 12.02 -0.78 50.88
N ALA A 335 10.75 -0.47 50.60
CA ALA A 335 9.63 -1.40 50.66
C ALA A 335 8.67 -1.18 49.48
N GLU A 336 8.17 -2.28 48.93
CA GLU A 336 7.07 -2.28 47.96
C GLU A 336 5.73 -2.21 48.69
N ILE A 337 4.87 -1.30 48.24
CA ILE A 337 3.56 -1.03 48.81
C ILE A 337 2.49 -1.26 47.75
N SER A 338 1.57 -2.18 48.03
CA SER A 338 0.41 -2.47 47.17
C SER A 338 -0.86 -1.84 47.75
N PHE A 339 -1.64 -1.19 46.90
CA PHE A 339 -2.89 -0.53 47.33
C PHE A 339 -4.01 -1.58 47.48
N PRO A 340 -4.81 -1.52 48.57
CA PRO A 340 -5.87 -2.50 48.78
C PRO A 340 -7.10 -2.29 47.87
N GLN A 341 -7.23 -1.11 47.25
CA GLN A 341 -8.30 -0.80 46.30
C GLN A 341 -7.79 -0.95 44.86
N ALA A 342 -8.50 -1.72 44.04
CA ALA A 342 -8.24 -1.76 42.61
C ALA A 342 -8.78 -0.49 41.91
N CYS A 343 -8.10 -0.09 40.84
CA CYS A 343 -8.52 0.94 39.91
C CYS A 343 -9.11 0.30 38.66
N THR A 344 -10.27 0.78 38.21
CA THR A 344 -10.90 0.36 36.95
C THR A 344 -11.23 1.60 36.16
N ILE A 345 -10.66 1.72 34.96
CA ILE A 345 -10.93 2.83 34.06
C ILE A 345 -11.94 2.40 33.00
N THR A 346 -12.95 3.23 32.75
CA THR A 346 -14.09 2.90 31.89
C THR A 346 -14.13 3.73 30.60
N ALA A 347 -13.07 4.48 30.29
CA ALA A 347 -12.92 5.22 29.04
C ALA A 347 -11.48 5.10 28.52
N GLU A 348 -11.31 4.96 27.21
CA GLU A 348 -9.98 4.96 26.58
C GLU A 348 -9.32 6.35 26.67
N GLY A 349 -7.99 6.37 26.52
CA GLY A 349 -7.19 7.60 26.45
C GLY A 349 -6.04 7.63 27.46
N ASP A 350 -5.40 8.78 27.56
CA ASP A 350 -4.22 8.97 28.41
C ASP A 350 -4.59 9.41 29.83
N TYR A 351 -3.91 8.82 30.79
CA TYR A 351 -4.07 9.03 32.22
C TYR A 351 -2.72 9.24 32.90
N SER A 352 -2.77 9.80 34.10
CA SER A 352 -1.63 9.85 35.00
C SER A 352 -2.04 9.39 36.39
N ILE A 353 -1.15 8.71 37.09
CA ILE A 353 -1.29 8.37 38.51
C ILE A 353 -0.22 9.09 39.32
N ALA A 354 -0.64 9.79 40.37
CA ALA A 354 0.26 10.41 41.34
C ALA A 354 0.23 9.58 42.63
N PHE A 355 1.39 9.06 43.04
CA PHE A 355 1.61 8.46 44.35
C PHE A 355 2.20 9.51 45.28
N GLU A 356 1.62 9.70 46.46
CA GLU A 356 1.99 10.72 47.44
C GLU A 356 2.13 10.10 48.83
N ILE A 357 3.30 10.25 49.46
CA ILE A 357 3.53 9.93 50.87
C ILE A 357 2.97 11.06 51.73
N THR A 358 1.99 10.77 52.59
CA THR A 358 1.35 11.77 53.45
C THR A 358 1.97 11.89 54.84
N ASN A 359 2.93 11.01 55.19
CA ASN A 359 3.74 11.16 56.39
C ASN A 359 4.63 12.41 56.31
N ALA A 360 4.82 13.10 57.43
CA ALA A 360 5.76 14.21 57.51
C ALA A 360 7.18 13.70 57.84
N ASP A 361 8.15 13.96 56.97
CA ASP A 361 9.57 13.58 57.12
C ASP A 361 10.54 14.78 56.98
N GLY A 362 10.06 15.91 56.48
CA GLY A 362 10.84 17.14 56.34
C GLY A 362 11.30 17.42 54.91
N ASN A 363 11.05 16.52 53.95
CA ASN A 363 11.40 16.71 52.54
C ASN A 363 10.21 16.54 51.59
N PRO A 364 9.17 17.38 51.65
CA PRO A 364 7.96 17.18 50.85
C PRO A 364 8.18 17.15 49.32
N GLY A 365 9.36 17.52 48.83
CA GLY A 365 9.70 17.53 47.41
C GLY A 365 9.89 16.16 46.76
N ASN A 366 10.19 15.10 47.55
CA ASN A 366 10.37 13.73 47.03
C ASN A 366 9.23 12.78 47.43
N ASN A 367 8.21 13.28 48.14
CA ASN A 367 7.05 12.51 48.58
C ASN A 367 6.11 12.12 47.44
N THR A 368 6.24 12.74 46.26
CA THR A 368 5.32 12.53 45.12
C THR A 368 6.04 12.05 43.87
N LEU A 369 5.51 10.99 43.25
CA LEU A 369 5.92 10.52 41.93
C LEU A 369 4.69 10.41 41.02
N VAL A 370 4.77 10.96 39.81
CA VAL A 370 3.70 10.91 38.81
C VAL A 370 4.13 10.03 37.65
N PHE A 371 3.25 9.12 37.24
CA PHE A 371 3.47 8.20 36.13
C PHE A 371 2.31 8.27 35.12
N GLY A 372 2.63 8.38 33.83
CA GLY A 372 1.66 8.41 32.73
C GLY A 372 1.39 7.02 32.16
N PHE A 373 0.14 6.73 31.78
CA PHE A 373 -0.25 5.48 31.14
C PHE A 373 -1.47 5.68 30.23
N THR A 374 -1.64 4.79 29.24
CA THR A 374 -2.76 4.83 28.29
C THR A 374 -3.72 3.69 28.54
N VAL A 375 -5.03 3.95 28.44
CA VAL A 375 -6.08 2.93 28.54
C VAL A 375 -6.62 2.63 27.14
N VAL A 376 -6.61 1.36 26.77
CA VAL A 376 -7.06 0.86 25.45
C VAL A 376 -8.07 -0.28 25.60
N GLU A 377 -8.95 -0.45 24.61
CA GLU A 377 -9.81 -1.62 24.49
C GLU A 377 -8.99 -2.86 24.11
N ARG A 378 -9.23 -3.97 24.83
CA ARG A 378 -8.67 -5.29 24.51
C ARG A 378 -9.79 -6.19 24.00
N VAL A 379 -9.60 -6.76 22.81
CA VAL A 379 -10.54 -7.67 22.16
C VAL A 379 -10.12 -9.10 22.45
N THR A 380 -10.70 -9.67 23.51
CA THR A 380 -10.35 -11.03 23.98
C THR A 380 -11.08 -12.15 23.25
N GLN A 381 -12.08 -11.81 22.42
CA GLN A 381 -12.90 -12.73 21.63
C GLN A 381 -13.24 -12.11 20.28
N GLY A 382 -13.23 -12.90 19.21
CA GLY A 382 -13.57 -12.44 17.86
C GLY A 382 -14.00 -13.56 16.92
N GLY A 383 -14.48 -13.18 15.73
CA GLY A 383 -15.17 -14.08 14.81
C GLY A 383 -16.67 -14.27 15.16
N PRO A 384 -17.35 -15.27 14.56
CA PRO A 384 -16.82 -16.14 13.50
C PRO A 384 -16.46 -15.35 12.24
N ASP A 385 -15.43 -15.80 11.52
CA ASP A 385 -15.19 -15.35 10.14
C ASP A 385 -16.22 -15.95 9.16
N ALA A 386 -16.06 -15.70 7.86
CA ALA A 386 -17.00 -16.17 6.84
C ALA A 386 -17.05 -17.70 6.70
N PHE A 387 -16.03 -18.42 7.16
CA PHE A 387 -16.04 -19.89 7.19
C PHE A 387 -16.59 -20.41 8.52
N GLY A 388 -16.36 -19.71 9.63
CA GLY A 388 -16.88 -20.02 10.97
C GLY A 388 -15.82 -20.07 12.08
N TYR A 389 -14.55 -19.78 11.80
CA TYR A 389 -13.50 -19.73 12.82
C TYR A 389 -13.72 -18.56 13.77
N SER A 390 -13.59 -18.80 15.06
CA SER A 390 -13.60 -17.78 16.12
C SER A 390 -12.30 -17.84 16.91
N TYR A 391 -11.95 -16.76 17.63
CA TYR A 391 -10.85 -16.78 18.58
C TYR A 391 -11.29 -16.40 19.99
N ILE A 392 -10.55 -16.89 20.98
CA ILE A 392 -10.64 -16.48 22.39
C ILE A 392 -9.26 -16.55 23.06
N ASP A 393 -8.88 -15.50 23.79
CA ASP A 393 -7.62 -15.45 24.54
C ASP A 393 -7.80 -15.87 26.02
N SER A 394 -6.70 -16.13 26.72
CA SER A 394 -6.68 -16.58 28.12
C SER A 394 -7.16 -15.53 29.13
N ASN A 395 -7.33 -14.27 28.70
CA ASN A 395 -7.81 -13.18 29.53
C ASN A 395 -9.35 -13.10 29.52
N ALA A 396 -10.01 -13.77 28.58
CA ALA A 396 -11.46 -13.95 28.58
C ALA A 396 -11.93 -15.07 29.55
N PRO A 397 -13.11 -14.91 30.19
CA PRO A 397 -13.75 -16.01 30.89
C PRO A 397 -14.03 -17.19 29.95
N GLY A 398 -13.50 -18.38 30.29
CA GLY A 398 -13.63 -19.59 29.45
C GLY A 398 -12.61 -19.69 28.31
N GLY A 399 -11.62 -18.79 28.28
CA GLY A 399 -10.47 -18.88 27.36
C GLY A 399 -9.54 -20.07 27.63
N PRO A 400 -8.56 -20.31 26.74
CA PRO A 400 -7.58 -21.37 26.91
C PRO A 400 -6.72 -21.16 28.16
N VAL A 401 -6.22 -22.27 28.71
CA VAL A 401 -5.23 -22.23 29.79
C VAL A 401 -3.84 -22.17 29.18
N TYR A 402 -3.01 -21.24 29.64
CA TYR A 402 -1.59 -21.25 29.35
C TYR A 402 -0.91 -22.45 30.02
N ASP A 403 -0.32 -23.33 29.22
CA ASP A 403 0.33 -24.57 29.65
C ASP A 403 1.48 -24.88 28.68
N TRP A 404 2.64 -24.28 28.97
CA TRP A 404 3.82 -24.36 28.11
C TRP A 404 4.42 -25.77 28.11
N GLN A 405 4.63 -26.31 26.91
CA GLN A 405 5.20 -27.65 26.70
C GLN A 405 6.53 -27.51 25.96
N ASP A 406 7.64 -27.52 26.71
CA ASP A 406 8.96 -27.38 26.11
C ASP A 406 9.40 -28.66 25.40
N ILE A 407 9.39 -28.63 24.06
CA ILE A 407 9.85 -29.70 23.18
C ILE A 407 11.27 -29.47 22.65
N SER A 408 11.98 -28.43 23.10
CA SER A 408 13.34 -28.13 22.60
C SER A 408 14.38 -29.25 22.81
N ALA A 409 14.11 -30.17 23.75
CA ALA A 409 14.96 -31.33 24.00
C ALA A 409 14.45 -32.65 23.39
N THR A 410 13.19 -32.71 22.94
CA THR A 410 12.53 -33.97 22.51
C THR A 410 11.97 -33.91 21.09
N GLY A 411 11.70 -32.72 20.57
CA GLY A 411 11.18 -32.47 19.23
C GLY A 411 12.23 -32.67 18.16
N THR A 412 11.75 -32.74 16.92
CA THR A 412 12.60 -32.79 15.72
C THR A 412 12.78 -31.37 15.20
N SER A 413 14.01 -30.96 14.90
CA SER A 413 14.28 -29.66 14.25
C SER A 413 13.68 -29.66 12.84
N SER A 414 13.00 -28.58 12.46
CA SER A 414 12.51 -28.37 11.10
C SER A 414 13.69 -28.00 10.20
N ILE A 415 14.31 -28.98 9.56
CA ILE A 415 15.46 -28.77 8.67
C ILE A 415 15.05 -27.82 7.52
N MET A 416 15.89 -26.80 7.27
CA MET A 416 15.69 -25.84 6.18
C MET A 416 15.97 -26.48 4.82
N TYR A 417 15.29 -26.01 3.78
CA TYR A 417 15.38 -26.57 2.45
C TYR A 417 16.83 -26.63 1.92
N GLN A 418 17.40 -27.84 1.84
CA GLN A 418 18.78 -28.11 1.38
C GLN A 418 19.93 -27.43 2.15
N VAL A 419 19.70 -26.90 3.37
CA VAL A 419 20.76 -26.30 4.21
C VAL A 419 21.15 -27.26 5.34
N PRO A 420 22.46 -27.48 5.61
CA PRO A 420 22.90 -28.44 6.64
C PRO A 420 22.75 -27.94 8.08
N THR A 421 22.42 -26.65 8.29
CA THR A 421 22.23 -26.02 9.61
C THR A 421 21.06 -25.04 9.59
N PHE A 422 20.37 -24.91 10.73
CA PHE A 422 19.24 -23.99 10.91
C PHE A 422 19.78 -22.63 11.36
N ALA A 423 19.89 -21.67 10.42
CA ALA A 423 20.42 -20.33 10.68
C ALA A 423 20.02 -19.34 9.57
N GLY A 424 19.76 -18.10 9.94
CA GLY A 424 19.44 -17.01 9.00
C GLY A 424 18.10 -16.35 9.28
N ASP A 425 17.54 -15.78 8.23
CA ASP A 425 16.31 -14.99 8.14
C ASP A 425 15.52 -15.48 6.91
N ASP A 426 14.22 -15.19 6.85
CA ASP A 426 13.33 -15.33 5.67
C ASP A 426 13.24 -16.73 5.04
N ASN A 427 13.37 -17.79 5.83
CA ASN A 427 13.49 -19.14 5.30
C ASN A 427 12.48 -20.15 5.86
N PHE A 428 11.73 -20.76 4.93
CA PHE A 428 10.86 -21.90 5.19
C PHE A 428 11.61 -23.23 5.36
N SER A 429 11.03 -24.11 6.19
CA SER A 429 11.43 -25.50 6.36
C SER A 429 11.06 -26.39 5.17
N GLU A 430 11.72 -27.54 5.06
CA GLU A 430 11.13 -28.70 4.36
C GLU A 430 9.76 -29.06 4.98
N PRO A 431 8.84 -29.73 4.23
CA PRO A 431 7.52 -30.07 4.77
C PRO A 431 7.61 -30.99 5.99
N ILE A 432 7.08 -30.53 7.13
CA ILE A 432 7.03 -31.29 8.37
C ILE A 432 5.76 -32.15 8.45
N PRO A 433 5.83 -33.42 8.89
CA PRO A 433 4.65 -34.26 9.02
C PRO A 433 3.85 -33.90 10.29
N LEU A 434 2.55 -33.64 10.13
CA LEU A 434 1.64 -33.37 11.27
C LEU A 434 1.26 -34.65 12.03
N GLY A 435 1.41 -35.83 11.41
CA GLY A 435 1.07 -37.12 12.02
C GLY A 435 -0.44 -37.45 12.05
N PHE A 436 -1.28 -36.57 11.52
CA PHE A 436 -2.72 -36.74 11.32
C PHE A 436 -3.20 -35.83 10.18
N SER A 437 -4.48 -35.95 9.82
CA SER A 437 -5.14 -35.08 8.84
C SER A 437 -5.75 -33.90 9.60
N PHE A 438 -5.12 -32.73 9.49
CA PHE A 438 -5.54 -31.51 10.15
C PHE A 438 -6.62 -30.79 9.33
N PRO A 439 -7.85 -30.62 9.86
CA PRO A 439 -8.90 -29.87 9.17
C PRO A 439 -8.65 -28.37 9.30
N PHE A 440 -8.58 -27.66 8.16
CA PHE A 440 -8.40 -26.21 8.12
C PHE A 440 -9.09 -25.61 6.90
N TYR A 441 -9.99 -24.64 7.11
CA TYR A 441 -10.84 -24.03 6.08
C TYR A 441 -11.43 -25.04 5.08
N GLY A 442 -11.96 -26.16 5.60
CA GLY A 442 -12.62 -27.21 4.82
C GLY A 442 -11.69 -28.14 4.02
N TYR A 443 -10.38 -27.92 4.09
CA TYR A 443 -9.37 -28.81 3.54
C TYR A 443 -8.72 -29.66 4.62
N GLN A 444 -7.99 -30.69 4.19
CA GLN A 444 -7.35 -31.69 5.02
C GLN A 444 -5.85 -31.71 4.75
N TYR A 445 -5.05 -31.32 5.73
CA TYR A 445 -3.61 -31.17 5.59
C TYR A 445 -2.86 -32.21 6.43
N SER A 446 -1.89 -32.90 5.84
CA SER A 446 -1.04 -33.85 6.57
C SER A 446 0.37 -33.35 6.85
N GLN A 447 0.71 -32.19 6.28
CA GLN A 447 2.03 -31.57 6.35
C GLN A 447 1.87 -30.06 6.55
N ALA A 448 2.96 -29.42 6.97
CA ALA A 448 3.06 -27.98 7.14
C ALA A 448 4.47 -27.51 6.74
N TYR A 449 4.59 -26.26 6.32
CA TYR A 449 5.85 -25.58 6.06
C TYR A 449 5.98 -24.47 7.09
N VAL A 450 7.10 -24.40 7.79
CA VAL A 450 7.29 -23.47 8.92
C VAL A 450 8.37 -22.46 8.59
N ASP A 451 8.11 -21.19 8.85
CA ASP A 451 9.06 -20.11 8.61
C ASP A 451 9.75 -19.63 9.90
N ILE A 452 10.95 -19.07 9.76
CA ILE A 452 11.68 -18.41 10.86
C ILE A 452 10.87 -17.27 11.45
N ASN A 453 10.18 -16.50 10.60
CA ASN A 453 9.41 -15.30 10.90
C ASN A 453 8.11 -15.56 11.65
N GLY A 454 7.80 -16.82 11.99
CA GLY A 454 6.68 -17.14 12.87
C GLY A 454 5.37 -17.47 12.15
N GLU A 455 5.43 -17.70 10.84
CA GLU A 455 4.32 -18.23 10.04
C GLU A 455 4.42 -19.73 9.73
N ILE A 456 3.25 -20.29 9.40
CA ILE A 456 3.08 -21.64 8.86
C ILE A 456 2.23 -21.56 7.60
N LEU A 457 2.64 -22.27 6.55
CA LEU A 457 1.82 -22.54 5.38
C LEU A 457 1.39 -24.01 5.36
N LEU A 458 0.10 -24.24 5.07
CA LEU A 458 -0.47 -25.58 4.96
C LEU A 458 -0.68 -26.02 3.51
N ALA A 459 -0.87 -25.07 2.60
CA ALA A 459 -1.05 -25.36 1.17
C ALA A 459 0.26 -25.16 0.39
N ASP A 460 0.33 -25.80 -0.78
CA ASP A 460 1.48 -25.68 -1.68
C ASP A 460 1.67 -24.22 -2.13
N ASN A 461 2.88 -23.69 -1.98
CA ASN A 461 3.26 -22.38 -2.50
C ASN A 461 4.11 -22.52 -3.78
N THR A 462 4.18 -21.46 -4.59
CA THR A 462 4.93 -21.45 -5.85
C THR A 462 6.40 -21.06 -5.69
N TRP A 463 6.90 -20.87 -4.46
CA TRP A 463 8.28 -20.45 -4.17
C TRP A 463 9.29 -21.60 -4.23
N TYR A 464 8.85 -22.81 -4.60
CA TYR A 464 9.68 -23.99 -4.76
C TYR A 464 10.59 -23.90 -5.99
N ASN A 465 11.58 -23.01 -5.96
CA ASN A 465 12.76 -23.11 -6.82
C ASN A 465 13.93 -23.61 -5.96
N PRO A 466 14.62 -24.71 -6.32
CA PRO A 466 15.74 -25.20 -5.54
C PRO A 466 16.84 -24.12 -5.41
N TYR A 467 17.31 -23.91 -4.17
CA TYR A 467 18.35 -22.97 -3.71
C TYR A 467 19.16 -22.31 -4.85
N PRO A 468 18.91 -21.02 -5.20
CA PRO A 468 19.75 -20.33 -6.16
C PRO A 468 21.14 -20.09 -5.55
N SER A 469 22.18 -20.34 -6.36
CA SER A 469 23.59 -20.19 -5.97
C SER A 469 24.06 -18.75 -5.70
N GLN A 470 23.13 -17.79 -5.60
CA GLN A 470 23.37 -16.35 -5.52
C GLN A 470 22.78 -15.68 -4.27
N GLY A 471 22.23 -16.42 -3.30
CA GLY A 471 21.59 -15.81 -2.12
C GLY A 471 20.14 -15.41 -2.40
N TRP A 472 19.36 -15.31 -1.33
CA TRP A 472 17.96 -14.88 -1.37
C TRP A 472 17.92 -13.34 -1.31
N ASP A 473 17.53 -12.75 -2.43
CA ASP A 473 17.12 -11.35 -2.54
C ASP A 473 15.72 -11.31 -3.23
N ASN A 474 14.96 -12.41 -3.20
CA ASN A 474 13.80 -12.62 -4.07
C ASN A 474 12.74 -13.58 -3.47
N ASP A 475 12.60 -13.53 -2.16
CA ASP A 475 11.92 -14.45 -1.26
C ASP A 475 10.42 -14.52 -1.49
N GLY A 476 9.84 -13.47 -2.06
CA GLY A 476 8.40 -13.29 -2.04
C GLY A 476 7.83 -13.13 -0.62
N ASN A 477 8.65 -13.18 0.44
CA ASN A 477 8.25 -12.78 1.79
C ASN A 477 8.18 -11.25 1.85
N ILE A 478 7.01 -10.73 1.52
CA ILE A 478 6.68 -9.34 1.75
C ILE A 478 6.36 -9.17 3.23
N PHE A 479 6.85 -8.08 3.84
CA PHE A 479 6.58 -7.73 5.23
C PHE A 479 5.11 -7.93 5.64
N ASN A 480 4.91 -8.39 6.86
CA ASN A 480 3.62 -8.70 7.47
C ASN A 480 2.59 -7.55 7.47
N TYR A 481 3.04 -6.30 7.28
CA TYR A 481 2.18 -5.11 7.18
C TYR A 481 1.68 -4.78 5.76
N VAL A 482 2.19 -5.42 4.70
CA VAL A 482 1.89 -4.97 3.31
C VAL A 482 0.48 -5.35 2.86
N TYR A 483 -0.01 -6.52 3.26
CA TYR A 483 -1.37 -6.95 2.95
C TYR A 483 -2.14 -7.29 4.22
N PRO A 484 -3.39 -6.79 4.39
CA PRO A 484 -4.22 -7.23 5.49
C PRO A 484 -4.55 -8.71 5.32
N ILE A 485 -4.75 -9.40 6.44
CA ILE A 485 -5.29 -10.77 6.44
C ILE A 485 -6.81 -10.68 6.66
N PRO A 486 -7.63 -11.41 5.87
CA PRO A 486 -7.25 -12.13 4.65
C PRO A 486 -6.92 -11.17 3.50
N GLY A 487 -6.06 -11.62 2.60
CA GLY A 487 -5.71 -10.88 1.38
C GLY A 487 -4.39 -11.28 0.76
N TYR A 488 -3.56 -12.02 1.50
CA TYR A 488 -2.23 -12.38 1.04
C TYR A 488 -2.20 -13.72 0.28
N ALA A 489 -2.55 -13.68 -1.01
CA ALA A 489 -2.68 -14.88 -1.85
C ALA A 489 -1.37 -15.67 -2.08
N GLN A 490 -0.20 -15.06 -1.82
CA GLN A 490 1.09 -15.74 -1.92
C GLN A 490 1.42 -16.60 -0.69
N MET A 491 0.67 -16.45 0.40
CA MET A 491 0.77 -17.24 1.63
C MET A 491 -0.47 -18.13 1.82
N PRO A 492 -0.64 -19.19 1.00
CA PRO A 492 -1.86 -19.98 1.00
C PRO A 492 -1.96 -20.88 2.25
N GLY A 493 -3.10 -20.81 2.95
CA GLY A 493 -3.37 -21.64 4.13
C GLY A 493 -2.49 -21.23 5.31
N LEU A 494 -2.39 -19.92 5.53
CA LEU A 494 -1.50 -19.29 6.50
C LEU A 494 -2.03 -19.38 7.94
N ILE A 495 -1.13 -19.73 8.85
CA ILE A 495 -1.27 -19.54 10.30
C ILE A 495 -0.10 -18.66 10.75
N ALA A 496 -0.37 -17.39 11.00
CA ALA A 496 0.59 -16.43 11.54
C ALA A 496 0.54 -16.50 13.09
N VAL A 497 1.59 -17.04 13.70
CA VAL A 497 1.67 -17.28 15.16
C VAL A 497 2.27 -16.08 15.88
N TYR A 498 3.37 -15.57 15.33
CA TYR A 498 4.07 -14.35 15.71
C TYR A 498 4.76 -13.87 14.43
N TRP A 499 4.00 -13.54 13.39
CA TRP A 499 4.60 -13.19 12.10
C TRP A 499 5.27 -11.83 12.20
N ASP A 500 6.60 -11.79 12.15
CA ASP A 500 7.45 -10.61 12.32
C ASP A 500 8.83 -10.87 11.69
N ASP A 501 9.69 -9.85 11.60
CA ASP A 501 11.05 -9.95 11.05
C ASP A 501 12.01 -10.59 12.06
N LEU A 502 12.21 -11.92 11.97
CA LEU A 502 12.91 -12.74 12.96
C LEU A 502 14.17 -13.41 12.39
N PHE A 503 15.17 -13.53 13.26
CA PHE A 503 16.45 -14.14 12.96
C PHE A 503 16.75 -15.36 13.84
N ALA A 504 17.21 -16.43 13.19
CA ALA A 504 17.69 -17.66 13.83
C ALA A 504 19.22 -17.69 13.92
N GLU A 505 19.74 -17.57 15.15
CA GLU A 505 21.18 -17.68 15.44
C GLU A 505 21.64 -19.14 15.48
N GLU A 506 22.61 -19.50 14.61
CA GLU A 506 23.14 -20.87 14.48
C GLU A 506 23.59 -21.46 15.82
N GLY A 507 23.05 -22.63 16.18
CA GLY A 507 23.40 -23.34 17.41
C GLY A 507 22.81 -22.76 18.70
N VAL A 508 21.99 -21.70 18.60
CA VAL A 508 21.28 -21.07 19.72
C VAL A 508 19.76 -21.16 19.52
N SER A 509 19.32 -20.86 18.29
CA SER A 509 17.92 -20.79 17.88
C SER A 509 17.55 -22.01 17.04
N ASP A 510 16.29 -22.45 17.14
CA ASP A 510 15.77 -23.56 16.34
C ASP A 510 14.24 -23.55 16.38
N ILE A 511 13.62 -24.23 15.42
CA ILE A 511 12.20 -24.52 15.40
C ILE A 511 12.03 -26.03 15.52
N TYR A 512 11.28 -26.45 16.54
CA TYR A 512 11.04 -27.86 16.83
C TYR A 512 9.59 -28.23 16.54
N PHE A 513 9.37 -29.46 16.09
CA PHE A 513 8.03 -30.04 16.01
C PHE A 513 7.95 -31.43 16.64
N GLN A 514 6.79 -31.76 17.23
CA GLN A 514 6.53 -33.07 17.80
C GLN A 514 5.02 -33.37 17.86
N THR A 515 4.64 -34.58 17.45
CA THR A 515 3.26 -35.08 17.54
C THR A 515 3.05 -35.94 18.78
N PHE A 516 1.90 -35.76 19.43
CA PHE A 516 1.49 -36.42 20.66
C PHE A 516 0.08 -37.01 20.55
N GLY A 517 -0.31 -37.76 21.58
CA GLY A 517 -1.66 -38.32 21.71
C GLY A 517 -1.91 -39.58 20.88
N ASN A 518 -3.19 -39.98 20.81
CA ASN A 518 -3.69 -41.06 19.97
C ASN A 518 -5.00 -40.60 19.33
N ALA A 519 -5.31 -41.08 18.12
CA ALA A 519 -6.55 -40.71 17.44
C ALA A 519 -7.79 -40.99 18.32
N PRO A 520 -8.80 -40.09 18.36
CA PRO A 520 -8.93 -38.85 17.58
C PRO A 520 -8.40 -37.59 18.30
N GLU A 521 -7.61 -37.75 19.36
CA GLU A 521 -7.10 -36.66 20.21
C GLU A 521 -5.59 -36.45 20.00
N ARG A 522 -5.10 -36.58 18.76
CA ARG A 522 -3.72 -36.22 18.44
C ARG A 522 -3.56 -34.71 18.39
N TYR A 523 -2.34 -34.25 18.66
CA TYR A 523 -1.95 -32.87 18.47
C TYR A 523 -0.47 -32.77 18.14
N THR A 524 -0.10 -31.74 17.38
CA THR A 524 1.29 -31.45 17.02
C THR A 524 1.66 -30.09 17.56
N ILE A 525 2.78 -30.03 18.27
CA ILE A 525 3.38 -28.78 18.75
C ILE A 525 4.45 -28.36 17.76
N ILE A 526 4.46 -27.08 17.40
CA ILE A 526 5.54 -26.42 16.66
C ILE A 526 6.01 -25.25 17.54
N GLN A 527 7.29 -25.26 17.92
CA GLN A 527 7.89 -24.35 18.90
C GLN A 527 9.05 -23.58 18.28
N TRP A 528 8.95 -22.25 18.29
CA TRP A 528 10.05 -21.32 18.00
C TRP A 528 10.81 -21.06 19.29
N ASN A 529 12.08 -21.45 19.33
CA ASN A 529 12.88 -21.41 20.54
C ASN A 529 14.13 -20.54 20.36
N ASN A 530 14.21 -19.48 21.18
CA ASN A 530 15.34 -18.55 21.29
C ASN A 530 15.58 -17.63 20.06
N LEU A 531 14.53 -17.27 19.33
CA LEU A 531 14.63 -16.37 18.17
C LEU A 531 14.94 -14.93 18.61
N ARG A 532 15.44 -14.12 17.68
CA ARG A 532 15.68 -12.68 17.85
C ARG A 532 14.97 -11.91 16.73
N PHE A 533 14.83 -10.60 16.86
CA PHE A 533 14.51 -9.73 15.71
C PHE A 533 15.76 -9.53 14.85
N ASP A 534 15.65 -9.50 13.53
CA ASP A 534 16.83 -9.38 12.62
C ASP A 534 17.63 -8.10 12.89
N VAL A 535 16.94 -6.95 12.94
CA VAL A 535 17.53 -5.65 13.25
C VAL A 535 17.68 -5.35 14.75
N GLY A 536 17.37 -6.32 15.62
CA GLY A 536 17.40 -6.16 17.08
C GLY A 536 18.79 -6.33 17.69
N THR A 537 19.25 -5.37 18.52
CA THR A 537 20.53 -5.49 19.24
C THR A 537 20.35 -5.62 20.76
N GLY A 538 21.24 -6.40 21.40
CA GLY A 538 21.19 -6.62 22.85
C GLY A 538 20.03 -7.54 23.27
N GLY A 539 19.54 -7.40 24.51
CA GLY A 539 18.38 -8.14 25.04
C GLY A 539 18.67 -9.52 25.65
N SER A 540 17.91 -9.83 26.70
CA SER A 540 17.81 -11.12 27.38
C SER A 540 16.51 -11.09 28.18
N PRO A 541 15.59 -12.06 28.02
CA PRO A 541 15.70 -13.33 27.27
C PRO A 541 15.38 -13.25 25.74
N CYS A 542 15.70 -14.30 24.97
CA CYS A 542 15.30 -14.44 23.56
C CYS A 542 13.82 -14.85 23.41
N LEU A 543 13.24 -14.59 22.23
CA LEU A 543 11.83 -14.83 21.91
C LEU A 543 11.49 -16.34 21.97
N LYS A 544 10.33 -16.67 22.57
CA LYS A 544 9.81 -18.04 22.65
C LYS A 544 8.30 -18.07 22.55
N PHE A 545 7.81 -18.81 21.56
CA PHE A 545 6.38 -19.05 21.35
C PHE A 545 6.16 -20.40 20.69
N GLN A 546 4.94 -20.90 20.74
CA GLN A 546 4.55 -22.16 20.10
C GLN A 546 3.12 -22.11 19.59
N VAL A 547 2.81 -22.99 18.65
CA VAL A 547 1.45 -23.32 18.24
C VAL A 547 1.20 -24.81 18.40
N ILE A 548 -0.01 -25.14 18.81
CA ILE A 548 -0.50 -26.50 19.01
C ILE A 548 -1.66 -26.71 18.05
N LEU A 549 -1.46 -27.59 17.07
CA LEU A 549 -2.48 -27.99 16.10
C LEU A 549 -3.15 -29.26 16.59
N HIS A 550 -4.45 -29.22 16.86
CA HIS A 550 -5.22 -30.39 17.31
C HIS A 550 -5.90 -31.09 16.14
N GLU A 551 -6.04 -32.42 16.22
CA GLU A 551 -6.69 -33.25 15.18
C GLU A 551 -8.14 -32.85 14.88
N ASN A 552 -8.81 -32.16 15.80
CA ASN A 552 -10.16 -31.61 15.63
C ASN A 552 -10.21 -30.25 14.90
N GLY A 553 -9.06 -29.65 14.56
CA GLY A 553 -8.98 -28.34 13.91
C GLY A 553 -8.78 -27.15 14.85
N GLU A 554 -8.73 -27.35 16.17
CA GLU A 554 -8.37 -26.28 17.10
C GLU A 554 -6.89 -25.91 16.96
N ILE A 555 -6.61 -24.62 16.99
CA ILE A 555 -5.26 -24.04 16.94
C ILE A 555 -5.05 -23.27 18.23
N VAL A 556 -4.07 -23.67 19.04
CA VAL A 556 -3.73 -22.99 20.30
C VAL A 556 -2.33 -22.41 20.20
N MET A 557 -2.22 -21.09 20.21
CA MET A 557 -0.97 -20.36 20.25
C MET A 557 -0.63 -20.00 21.70
N GLN A 558 0.63 -20.14 22.10
CA GLN A 558 1.10 -19.78 23.44
C GLN A 558 2.40 -18.99 23.38
N TYR A 559 2.47 -17.95 24.20
CA TYR A 559 3.58 -17.00 24.22
C TYR A 559 4.31 -17.08 25.56
N HIS A 560 5.51 -17.66 25.56
CA HIS A 560 6.31 -17.82 26.78
C HIS A 560 7.15 -16.60 27.07
N THR A 561 7.77 -16.04 26.04
CA THR A 561 8.65 -14.89 26.15
C THR A 561 8.44 -13.98 24.95
N THR A 562 7.83 -12.82 25.17
CA THR A 562 7.62 -11.74 24.19
C THR A 562 8.33 -10.45 24.59
N GLN A 563 8.65 -10.29 25.88
CA GLN A 563 9.45 -9.18 26.38
C GLN A 563 10.94 -9.55 26.40
N THR A 564 11.64 -9.29 25.30
CA THR A 564 13.05 -9.70 25.14
C THR A 564 14.06 -8.68 25.64
N GLY A 565 13.62 -7.43 25.87
CA GLY A 565 14.50 -6.31 26.20
C GLY A 565 15.51 -5.98 25.09
N GLN A 566 15.28 -6.46 23.86
CA GLN A 566 16.07 -6.08 22.69
C GLN A 566 15.81 -4.60 22.39
N ILE A 567 16.88 -3.88 22.05
CA ILE A 567 16.76 -2.49 21.60
C ILE A 567 16.23 -2.57 20.16
N PRO A 568 15.01 -2.07 19.90
CA PRO A 568 14.46 -2.06 18.55
C PRO A 568 15.30 -1.15 17.65
N GLY A 569 15.29 -1.44 16.35
CA GLY A 569 15.75 -0.51 15.32
C GLY A 569 14.77 0.67 15.19
N ASN A 570 14.29 0.93 13.98
CA ASN A 570 13.27 1.96 13.75
C ASN A 570 11.83 1.50 14.06
N VAL A 571 11.62 0.20 14.24
CA VAL A 571 10.30 -0.43 14.45
C VAL A 571 10.25 -1.05 15.84
N PRO A 572 9.21 -0.79 16.65
CA PRO A 572 9.11 -1.36 17.99
C PRO A 572 8.68 -2.82 17.96
N HIS A 573 9.46 -3.70 18.59
CA HIS A 573 9.19 -5.15 18.58
C HIS A 573 8.64 -5.73 19.88
N ALA A 574 8.69 -4.96 20.98
CA ALA A 574 8.30 -5.46 22.29
C ALA A 574 6.84 -5.92 22.30
N ASN A 575 6.56 -7.09 22.88
CA ASN A 575 5.17 -7.54 23.10
C ASN A 575 4.33 -7.65 21.82
N GLY A 576 4.96 -7.93 20.67
CA GLY A 576 4.28 -8.06 19.38
C GLY A 576 3.83 -6.73 18.77
N LEU A 577 4.49 -5.61 19.10
CA LEU A 577 4.19 -4.29 18.52
C LEU A 577 4.38 -4.23 16.99
N SER A 578 5.19 -5.11 16.42
CA SER A 578 5.34 -5.28 14.96
C SER A 578 4.82 -6.61 14.45
N ALA A 579 4.17 -7.42 15.29
CA ALA A 579 3.80 -8.79 14.93
C ALA A 579 2.37 -8.87 14.37
N THR A 580 2.17 -9.85 13.48
CA THR A 580 0.86 -10.26 12.99
C THR A 580 0.50 -11.65 13.54
N VAL A 581 -0.71 -11.77 14.08
CA VAL A 581 -1.29 -13.02 14.60
C VAL A 581 -2.66 -13.22 13.98
N ALA A 582 -2.76 -14.23 13.11
CA ALA A 582 -3.94 -14.43 12.27
C ALA A 582 -3.98 -15.83 11.64
N ILE A 583 -5.11 -16.16 11.03
CA ILE A 583 -5.29 -17.33 10.16
C ILE A 583 -5.99 -16.94 8.86
N GLN A 584 -5.69 -17.60 7.74
CA GLN A 584 -6.45 -17.45 6.49
C GLN A 584 -6.48 -18.75 5.66
N ASN A 585 -7.46 -18.85 4.78
CA ASN A 585 -7.58 -19.97 3.85
C ASN A 585 -6.55 -19.92 2.70
N ALA A 586 -6.53 -20.95 1.86
CA ALA A 586 -5.60 -21.06 0.73
C ALA A 586 -5.79 -19.98 -0.34
N SER A 587 -7.03 -19.52 -0.54
CA SER A 587 -7.36 -18.48 -1.53
C SER A 587 -7.14 -17.06 -1.01
N ALA A 588 -6.83 -16.90 0.28
CA ALA A 588 -6.66 -15.63 0.98
C ALA A 588 -7.86 -14.67 0.86
N ASP A 589 -9.08 -15.19 0.72
CA ASP A 589 -10.32 -14.43 0.68
C ASP A 589 -11.13 -14.57 1.98
N ILE A 590 -10.79 -15.54 2.83
CA ILE A 590 -11.38 -15.74 4.16
C ILE A 590 -10.26 -15.89 5.19
N GLY A 591 -10.39 -15.17 6.30
CA GLY A 591 -9.41 -15.16 7.37
C GLY A 591 -9.90 -14.45 8.62
N LEU A 592 -9.16 -14.62 9.71
CA LEU A 592 -9.44 -14.02 11.00
C LEU A 592 -8.14 -13.50 11.64
N VAL A 593 -8.15 -12.24 12.04
CA VAL A 593 -7.00 -11.53 12.63
C VAL A 593 -7.23 -11.30 14.11
N TYR A 594 -6.24 -11.63 14.93
CA TYR A 594 -6.19 -11.30 16.36
C TYR A 594 -5.38 -10.02 16.62
N LEU A 595 -4.25 -9.87 15.92
CA LEU A 595 -3.34 -8.73 16.02
C LEU A 595 -2.67 -8.50 14.66
N ARG A 596 -2.50 -7.25 14.24
CA ARG A 596 -1.66 -6.89 13.09
C ARG A 596 -0.96 -5.57 13.31
N GLU A 597 0.15 -5.37 12.62
CA GLU A 597 0.82 -4.07 12.48
C GLU A 597 0.03 -3.13 11.55
N ILE A 598 0.12 -1.82 11.79
CA ILE A 598 -0.36 -0.77 10.89
C ILE A 598 0.84 0.07 10.43
N VAL A 599 1.07 0.10 9.12
CA VAL A 599 2.09 0.95 8.47
C VAL A 599 1.42 1.82 7.42
N GLU A 600 1.64 3.14 7.50
CA GLU A 600 1.15 4.12 6.51
C GLU A 600 2.31 4.94 5.96
N ASN A 601 2.46 5.01 4.63
CA ASN A 601 3.54 5.76 3.97
C ASN A 601 4.94 5.39 4.51
N SER A 602 5.17 4.10 4.77
CA SER A 602 6.41 3.57 5.37
C SER A 602 6.70 4.06 6.79
N ALA A 603 5.69 4.56 7.50
CA ALA A 603 5.77 4.90 8.91
C ALA A 603 4.94 3.94 9.76
N TYR A 604 5.53 3.43 10.83
CA TYR A 604 4.85 2.64 11.85
C TYR A 604 3.79 3.49 12.56
N MET A 605 2.54 3.02 12.56
CA MET A 605 1.40 3.71 13.18
C MET A 605 0.91 3.04 14.46
N GLY A 606 1.30 1.79 14.71
CA GLY A 606 0.80 1.01 15.84
C GLY A 606 0.36 -0.39 15.43
N VAL A 607 -0.49 -0.99 16.25
CA VAL A 607 -1.13 -2.29 15.99
C VAL A 607 -2.65 -2.20 16.09
N GLU A 608 -3.32 -3.15 15.47
CA GLU A 608 -4.78 -3.30 15.52
C GLU A 608 -5.19 -4.73 15.94
N PRO A 609 -6.02 -4.88 16.97
CA PRO A 609 -6.42 -3.86 17.95
C PRO A 609 -5.26 -3.46 18.88
N ALA A 610 -5.18 -2.18 19.26
CA ALA A 610 -4.12 -1.65 20.13
C ALA A 610 -3.97 -2.39 21.47
N GLY A 611 -5.06 -2.92 22.04
CA GLY A 611 -5.03 -3.67 23.30
C GLY A 611 -4.68 -5.16 23.20
N ASN A 612 -4.48 -5.69 21.99
CA ASN A 612 -4.21 -7.11 21.75
C ASN A 612 -2.72 -7.48 21.76
N LEU A 613 -1.86 -6.59 22.24
CA LEU A 613 -0.44 -6.88 22.45
C LEU A 613 -0.23 -8.20 23.19
N LEU A 614 0.80 -8.91 22.75
CA LEU A 614 1.22 -10.20 23.27
C LEU A 614 1.96 -10.02 24.59
N HIS A 615 1.87 -11.00 25.47
CA HIS A 615 2.60 -10.96 26.73
C HIS A 615 2.96 -12.37 27.19
N ASP A 616 3.97 -12.47 28.04
CA ASP A 616 4.36 -13.72 28.67
C ASP A 616 3.14 -14.35 29.39
N GLY A 617 2.93 -15.64 29.17
CA GLY A 617 1.80 -16.38 29.73
C GLY A 617 0.47 -16.23 28.99
N LEU A 618 0.43 -15.55 27.84
CA LEU A 618 -0.75 -15.49 26.99
C LEU A 618 -0.98 -16.82 26.26
N ALA A 619 -2.24 -17.28 26.25
CA ALA A 619 -2.69 -18.33 25.34
C ALA A 619 -3.86 -17.81 24.48
N LEU A 620 -3.85 -18.15 23.19
CA LEU A 620 -4.87 -17.79 22.22
C LEU A 620 -5.36 -19.04 21.53
N ARG A 621 -6.67 -19.21 21.40
CA ARG A 621 -7.27 -20.36 20.72
C ARG A 621 -8.12 -19.88 19.55
N PHE A 622 -7.78 -20.34 18.34
CA PHE A 622 -8.69 -20.34 17.20
C PHE A 622 -9.43 -21.67 17.15
N PHE A 623 -10.75 -21.62 17.01
CA PHE A 623 -11.59 -22.80 17.11
C PHE A 623 -12.88 -22.63 16.30
N ASN A 624 -13.56 -23.74 16.08
CA ASN A 624 -14.84 -23.79 15.39
C ASN A 624 -15.93 -23.76 16.46
N ALA A 625 -16.79 -22.73 16.41
CA ALA A 625 -17.98 -22.67 17.26
C ALA A 625 -19.10 -23.57 16.72
N ASP A 626 -20.32 -23.43 17.23
CA ASP A 626 -21.49 -24.04 16.57
C ASP A 626 -21.58 -23.51 15.13
N ASP A 627 -21.57 -24.41 14.15
CA ASP A 627 -21.60 -24.04 12.73
C ASP A 627 -22.93 -23.37 12.39
N THR A 628 -22.84 -22.09 12.02
CA THR A 628 -23.98 -21.23 11.64
C THR A 628 -23.74 -20.60 10.26
N GLN A 629 -22.64 -20.95 9.61
CA GLN A 629 -22.19 -20.36 8.36
C GLN A 629 -22.74 -21.21 7.21
N PRO A 630 -23.16 -20.59 6.10
CA PRO A 630 -23.51 -21.36 4.91
C PRO A 630 -22.25 -21.90 4.22
N PRO A 631 -22.35 -23.01 3.45
CA PRO A 631 -21.22 -23.53 2.69
C PRO A 631 -20.55 -22.48 1.80
N VAL A 632 -19.23 -22.49 1.76
CA VAL A 632 -18.47 -21.64 0.84
C VAL A 632 -18.31 -22.36 -0.49
N ILE A 633 -18.74 -21.70 -1.56
CA ILE A 633 -18.69 -22.23 -2.94
C ILE A 633 -17.69 -21.39 -3.74
N SER A 634 -16.75 -22.03 -4.42
CA SER A 634 -15.86 -21.40 -5.40
C SER A 634 -15.92 -22.11 -6.76
N HIS A 635 -15.65 -21.37 -7.84
CA HIS A 635 -15.76 -21.85 -9.22
C HIS A 635 -14.87 -21.02 -10.15
N ASP A 636 -14.11 -21.70 -11.01
CA ASP A 636 -13.39 -21.09 -12.12
C ASP A 636 -14.33 -20.97 -13.32
N GLN A 637 -14.80 -19.75 -13.59
CA GLN A 637 -15.73 -19.50 -14.70
C GLN A 637 -15.06 -19.77 -16.05
N PRO A 638 -15.56 -20.73 -16.86
CA PRO A 638 -15.07 -20.91 -18.21
C PRO A 638 -15.51 -19.76 -19.14
N GLY A 639 -14.69 -19.49 -20.15
CA GLY A 639 -14.99 -18.65 -21.29
C GLY A 639 -15.81 -19.38 -22.36
N ASN A 640 -16.00 -18.70 -23.50
CA ASN A 640 -16.78 -19.24 -24.62
C ASN A 640 -16.10 -20.48 -25.21
N THR A 641 -16.88 -21.49 -25.60
CA THR A 641 -16.34 -22.79 -26.03
C THR A 641 -16.99 -23.31 -27.30
N PHE A 642 -16.24 -24.06 -28.13
CA PHE A 642 -16.79 -24.83 -29.24
C PHE A 642 -17.40 -26.18 -28.81
N ASN A 643 -17.25 -26.55 -27.53
CA ASN A 643 -17.77 -27.81 -27.01
C ASN A 643 -19.25 -27.69 -26.61
N GLN A 644 -20.13 -28.43 -27.28
CA GLN A 644 -21.56 -28.49 -26.94
C GLN A 644 -21.87 -29.31 -25.68
N TYR A 645 -20.87 -29.97 -25.07
CA TYR A 645 -20.99 -30.75 -23.84
C TYR A 645 -20.05 -30.18 -22.77
N PRO A 646 -20.29 -28.95 -22.29
CA PRO A 646 -19.42 -28.33 -21.29
C PRO A 646 -19.48 -29.11 -19.97
N GLU A 647 -18.36 -29.13 -19.26
CA GLU A 647 -18.26 -29.62 -17.89
C GLU A 647 -18.00 -28.44 -16.97
N LEU A 648 -18.72 -28.37 -15.85
CA LEU A 648 -18.56 -27.33 -14.84
C LEU A 648 -18.19 -27.96 -13.51
N THR A 649 -17.40 -27.27 -12.70
CA THR A 649 -16.94 -27.73 -11.40
C THR A 649 -17.19 -26.69 -10.32
N ALA A 650 -17.69 -27.08 -9.16
CA ALA A 650 -17.71 -26.20 -7.99
C ALA A 650 -16.87 -26.84 -6.89
N ASN A 651 -16.05 -26.05 -6.21
CA ASN A 651 -15.44 -26.47 -4.96
C ASN A 651 -16.33 -25.97 -3.82
N VAL A 652 -16.83 -26.89 -3.01
CA VAL A 652 -17.70 -26.57 -1.88
C VAL A 652 -17.08 -27.09 -0.60
N ILE A 653 -16.81 -26.16 0.30
CA ILE A 653 -16.23 -26.42 1.61
C ILE A 653 -17.16 -25.87 2.69
N ASP A 654 -17.21 -26.56 3.82
CA ASP A 654 -18.00 -26.16 4.99
C ASP A 654 -17.47 -26.87 6.23
N PHE A 655 -17.87 -26.41 7.42
CA PHE A 655 -17.60 -27.10 8.67
C PHE A 655 -18.47 -28.33 8.85
N SER A 656 -19.76 -28.20 8.60
CA SER A 656 -20.67 -29.33 8.60
C SER A 656 -20.66 -30.07 7.27
N THR A 657 -21.27 -31.25 7.24
CA THR A 657 -21.27 -32.06 6.02
C THR A 657 -22.20 -31.42 4.99
N ILE A 658 -21.76 -31.33 3.74
CA ILE A 658 -22.61 -30.87 2.64
C ILE A 658 -23.71 -31.90 2.38
N SER A 659 -24.97 -31.47 2.52
CA SER A 659 -26.15 -32.32 2.30
C SER A 659 -26.61 -32.30 0.84
N GLU A 660 -26.45 -31.16 0.15
CA GLU A 660 -26.86 -30.95 -1.23
C GLU A 660 -25.93 -29.94 -1.93
N CYS A 661 -25.57 -30.20 -3.17
CA CYS A 661 -24.93 -29.23 -4.06
C CYS A 661 -25.51 -29.41 -5.47
N VAL A 662 -26.00 -28.33 -6.08
CA VAL A 662 -26.79 -28.36 -7.32
C VAL A 662 -26.30 -27.28 -8.27
N LEU A 663 -26.10 -27.64 -9.53
CA LEU A 663 -25.92 -26.70 -10.63
C LEU A 663 -27.29 -26.33 -11.20
N TRP A 664 -27.57 -25.03 -11.28
CA TRP A 664 -28.73 -24.49 -11.99
C TRP A 664 -28.26 -23.87 -13.29
N PHE A 665 -28.88 -24.23 -14.41
CA PHE A 665 -28.49 -23.71 -15.73
C PHE A 665 -29.69 -23.38 -16.62
N ASN A 666 -29.48 -22.49 -17.59
CA ASN A 666 -30.49 -22.05 -18.54
C ASN A 666 -29.82 -21.64 -19.86
N HIS A 667 -30.30 -22.18 -20.97
CA HIS A 667 -29.83 -21.86 -22.33
C HIS A 667 -30.98 -21.44 -23.27
N GLY A 668 -32.11 -20.96 -22.72
CA GLY A 668 -33.27 -20.47 -23.48
C GLY A 668 -34.61 -21.13 -23.12
N ASP A 669 -34.58 -22.29 -22.46
CA ASP A 669 -35.78 -23.07 -22.10
C ASP A 669 -36.22 -22.92 -20.63
N GLY A 670 -35.64 -21.95 -19.92
CA GLY A 670 -35.86 -21.73 -18.48
C GLY A 670 -34.80 -22.42 -17.60
N TRP A 671 -34.85 -22.16 -16.30
CA TRP A 671 -33.91 -22.74 -15.34
C TRP A 671 -34.17 -24.24 -15.12
N GLN A 672 -33.10 -25.01 -15.25
CA GLN A 672 -33.02 -26.45 -14.99
C GLN A 672 -32.00 -26.70 -13.87
N SER A 673 -32.13 -27.81 -13.15
CA SER A 673 -31.19 -28.21 -12.10
C SER A 673 -30.50 -29.52 -12.45
N LEU A 674 -29.26 -29.68 -12.00
CA LEU A 674 -28.44 -30.87 -12.20
C LEU A 674 -27.67 -31.20 -10.92
N ASP A 675 -27.78 -32.46 -10.49
CA ASP A 675 -26.95 -33.01 -9.42
C ASP A 675 -25.54 -33.30 -9.94
N PRO A 676 -24.51 -33.29 -9.07
CA PRO A 676 -23.14 -33.58 -9.46
C PRO A 676 -23.02 -34.98 -10.09
N ALA A 677 -22.36 -35.06 -11.24
CA ALA A 677 -22.02 -36.31 -11.89
C ALA A 677 -20.94 -37.09 -11.11
N SER A 678 -20.05 -36.37 -10.41
CA SER A 678 -19.07 -36.94 -9.49
C SER A 678 -18.70 -35.95 -8.39
N VAL A 679 -18.26 -36.49 -7.24
CA VAL A 679 -17.76 -35.71 -6.10
C VAL A 679 -16.42 -36.31 -5.66
N GLN A 680 -15.37 -35.49 -5.61
CA GLN A 680 -14.03 -35.87 -5.16
C GLN A 680 -13.50 -34.84 -4.16
N GLY A 681 -13.48 -35.21 -2.87
CA GLY A 681 -13.16 -34.26 -1.81
C GLY A 681 -14.18 -33.11 -1.79
N ALA A 682 -13.70 -31.87 -1.89
CA ALA A 682 -14.53 -30.68 -1.99
C ALA A 682 -15.02 -30.37 -3.41
N THR A 683 -14.55 -31.08 -4.44
CA THR A 683 -14.88 -30.76 -5.85
C THR A 683 -16.10 -31.54 -6.33
N TYR A 684 -17.11 -30.80 -6.80
CA TYR A 684 -18.37 -31.28 -7.38
C TYR A 684 -18.34 -31.03 -8.89
N SER A 685 -18.38 -32.08 -9.71
CA SER A 685 -18.31 -31.97 -11.17
C SER A 685 -19.66 -32.26 -11.82
N TYR A 686 -20.01 -31.46 -12.82
CA TYR A 686 -21.30 -31.49 -13.52
C TYR A 686 -21.09 -31.67 -15.02
N SER A 687 -21.66 -32.72 -15.60
CA SER A 687 -21.66 -32.94 -17.05
C SER A 687 -22.97 -32.44 -17.65
N LEU A 688 -22.94 -31.31 -18.35
CA LEU A 688 -24.15 -30.75 -18.95
C LEU A 688 -24.62 -31.58 -20.15
N PRO A 689 -25.94 -31.58 -20.45
CA PRO A 689 -26.46 -32.14 -21.69
C PRO A 689 -25.95 -31.34 -22.90
N GLU A 690 -26.24 -31.84 -24.11
CA GLU A 690 -25.91 -31.12 -25.35
C GLU A 690 -26.57 -29.73 -25.35
N ILE A 691 -25.75 -28.69 -25.38
CA ILE A 691 -26.19 -27.31 -25.50
C ILE A 691 -26.11 -26.89 -26.99
N PRO A 692 -27.17 -26.30 -27.57
CA PRO A 692 -27.16 -25.90 -28.98
C PRO A 692 -26.10 -24.84 -29.29
N LEU A 693 -25.49 -24.92 -30.48
CA LEU A 693 -24.58 -23.88 -30.98
C LEU A 693 -25.27 -22.51 -31.03
N GLY A 694 -24.55 -21.47 -30.63
CA GLY A 694 -25.00 -20.08 -30.51
C GLY A 694 -25.79 -19.77 -29.24
N SER A 695 -26.01 -20.74 -28.36
CA SER A 695 -26.67 -20.50 -27.07
C SER A 695 -25.76 -19.76 -26.10
N GLU A 696 -26.32 -18.81 -25.35
CA GLU A 696 -25.70 -18.32 -24.12
C GLU A 696 -26.15 -19.21 -22.96
N LEU A 697 -25.21 -19.95 -22.37
CA LEU A 697 -25.45 -20.74 -21.18
C LEU A 697 -25.30 -19.84 -19.95
N ARG A 698 -26.38 -19.69 -19.19
CA ARG A 698 -26.40 -18.97 -17.91
C ARG A 698 -26.50 -19.98 -16.79
N TYR A 699 -25.71 -19.85 -15.72
CA TYR A 699 -25.71 -20.82 -14.62
C TYR A 699 -25.31 -20.23 -13.26
N TYR A 700 -25.66 -20.94 -12.19
CA TYR A 700 -25.21 -20.69 -10.82
C TYR A 700 -25.20 -22.01 -10.04
N PHE A 701 -24.46 -22.05 -8.93
CA PHE A 701 -24.44 -23.19 -8.01
C PHE A 701 -25.25 -22.87 -6.75
N SER A 702 -25.84 -23.88 -6.13
CA SER A 702 -26.40 -23.79 -4.78
C SER A 702 -25.87 -24.94 -3.94
N ALA A 703 -25.56 -24.68 -2.67
CA ALA A 703 -25.16 -25.72 -1.71
C ALA A 703 -25.92 -25.55 -0.39
N CYS A 704 -26.20 -26.67 0.26
CA CYS A 704 -26.84 -26.76 1.56
C CYS A 704 -26.06 -27.75 2.42
N ASP A 705 -25.90 -27.45 3.69
CA ASP A 705 -25.27 -28.33 4.66
C ASP A 705 -26.29 -29.20 5.42
N GLU A 706 -25.84 -30.05 6.36
CA GLU A 706 -26.73 -30.88 7.19
C GLU A 706 -27.49 -30.08 8.27
N LEU A 707 -27.08 -28.84 8.55
CA LEU A 707 -27.70 -27.93 9.50
C LEU A 707 -28.77 -27.02 8.83
N ASN A 708 -28.92 -27.12 7.51
CA ASN A 708 -29.77 -26.30 6.63
C ASN A 708 -29.28 -24.85 6.45
N ASN A 709 -27.99 -24.59 6.58
CA ASN A 709 -27.39 -23.36 6.08
C ASN A 709 -27.21 -23.48 4.56
N ASN A 710 -27.54 -22.42 3.82
CA ASN A 710 -27.64 -22.45 2.35
C ASN A 710 -26.82 -21.31 1.72
N ALA A 711 -26.11 -21.62 0.64
CA ALA A 711 -25.38 -20.66 -0.18
C ALA A 711 -25.71 -20.81 -1.67
N THR A 712 -25.49 -19.73 -2.43
CA THR A 712 -25.43 -19.76 -3.89
C THR A 712 -24.19 -19.06 -4.39
N LEU A 713 -23.69 -19.48 -5.56
CA LEU A 713 -22.62 -18.80 -6.28
C LEU A 713 -23.08 -18.51 -7.72
N PRO A 714 -23.27 -17.23 -8.10
CA PRO A 714 -23.09 -16.03 -7.27
C PRO A 714 -24.11 -15.89 -6.13
N ALA A 715 -23.79 -15.12 -5.09
CA ALA A 715 -24.67 -14.92 -3.92
C ALA A 715 -26.02 -14.26 -4.27
N GLY A 716 -26.09 -13.51 -5.38
CA GLY A 716 -27.32 -12.88 -5.89
C GLY A 716 -28.21 -13.77 -6.76
N ALA A 717 -27.92 -15.07 -6.88
CA ALA A 717 -28.68 -15.97 -7.74
C ALA A 717 -30.17 -16.12 -7.33
N PRO A 718 -31.11 -16.28 -8.28
CA PRO A 718 -30.91 -16.34 -9.74
C PRO A 718 -30.89 -14.96 -10.42
N GLY A 719 -30.87 -13.85 -9.66
CA GLY A 719 -30.76 -12.50 -10.21
C GLY A 719 -29.41 -12.21 -10.86
N GLU A 720 -28.37 -12.84 -10.30
CA GLU A 720 -27.00 -12.86 -10.81
C GLU A 720 -26.60 -14.29 -11.17
N CYS A 721 -25.85 -14.44 -12.26
CA CYS A 721 -25.41 -15.73 -12.76
C CYS A 721 -24.13 -15.57 -13.57
N PHE A 722 -23.35 -16.64 -13.67
CA PHE A 722 -22.29 -16.74 -14.66
C PHE A 722 -22.90 -16.96 -16.06
N SER A 723 -22.18 -16.57 -17.11
CA SER A 723 -22.52 -16.98 -18.46
C SER A 723 -21.32 -17.10 -19.39
N PHE A 724 -21.46 -17.97 -20.37
CA PHE A 724 -20.59 -18.08 -21.55
C PHE A 724 -21.39 -18.61 -22.74
N LYS A 725 -20.87 -18.45 -23.95
CA LYS A 725 -21.50 -18.90 -25.19
C LYS A 725 -20.96 -20.24 -25.67
N ILE A 726 -21.86 -21.05 -26.22
CA ILE A 726 -21.50 -22.20 -27.04
C ILE A 726 -21.33 -21.72 -28.47
N LEU A 727 -20.09 -21.70 -28.93
CA LEU A 727 -19.71 -21.22 -30.24
C LEU A 727 -19.89 -22.32 -31.30
N PRO A 728 -20.18 -21.93 -32.55
CA PRO A 728 -20.21 -20.55 -33.02
C PRO A 728 -21.62 -19.93 -32.96
N SER A 729 -21.70 -18.61 -32.79
CA SER A 729 -22.97 -17.88 -32.80
C SER A 729 -23.59 -17.88 -34.20
N SER A 730 -24.93 -17.89 -34.24
CA SER A 730 -25.67 -17.83 -35.50
C SER A 730 -25.34 -16.53 -36.24
N GLY A 731 -24.79 -16.64 -37.45
CA GLY A 731 -24.45 -15.50 -38.30
C GLY A 731 -23.07 -14.88 -38.04
N ALA A 732 -22.33 -15.35 -37.03
CA ALA A 732 -20.98 -14.86 -36.76
C ALA A 732 -20.01 -15.28 -37.87
N THR A 733 -19.45 -14.29 -38.57
CA THR A 733 -18.50 -14.46 -39.67
C THR A 733 -17.07 -14.13 -39.26
N VAL A 734 -16.88 -13.55 -38.07
CA VAL A 734 -15.55 -13.20 -37.54
C VAL A 734 -15.32 -13.93 -36.21
N LEU A 735 -14.11 -14.42 -36.00
CA LEU A 735 -13.66 -14.93 -34.71
C LEU A 735 -12.54 -14.05 -34.17
N LEU A 736 -12.73 -13.44 -33.00
CA LEU A 736 -11.67 -12.79 -32.23
C LEU A 736 -11.08 -13.81 -31.26
N ALA A 737 -9.89 -14.31 -31.56
CA ALA A 737 -9.14 -15.22 -30.71
C ALA A 737 -8.21 -14.41 -29.80
N ILE A 738 -8.45 -14.46 -28.49
CA ILE A 738 -7.76 -13.66 -27.48
C ILE A 738 -6.85 -14.51 -26.60
N SER A 739 -5.76 -13.90 -26.08
CA SER A 739 -4.86 -14.53 -25.11
C SER A 739 -5.32 -14.21 -23.67
N GLY A 740 -6.01 -15.15 -23.01
CA GLY A 740 -6.65 -14.90 -21.72
C GLY A 740 -5.73 -14.65 -20.53
N ASN A 741 -4.66 -15.44 -20.37
CA ASN A 741 -3.79 -15.36 -19.17
C ASN A 741 -2.76 -14.22 -19.26
N GLN A 742 -2.52 -13.70 -20.45
CA GLN A 742 -1.49 -12.67 -20.70
C GLN A 742 -2.09 -11.28 -20.89
N ASP A 743 -3.38 -11.18 -21.22
CA ASP A 743 -4.11 -9.91 -21.25
C ASP A 743 -4.85 -9.70 -19.91
N TYR A 744 -4.10 -9.66 -18.80
CA TYR A 744 -4.65 -9.69 -17.42
C TYR A 744 -5.61 -8.52 -17.11
N GLN A 745 -5.57 -7.44 -17.90
CA GLN A 745 -6.50 -6.31 -17.82
C GLN A 745 -7.55 -6.29 -18.94
N ARG A 746 -7.49 -7.23 -19.89
CA ARG A 746 -8.29 -7.24 -21.13
C ARG A 746 -8.17 -5.92 -21.88
N ASN A 747 -6.95 -5.41 -22.02
CA ASN A 747 -6.67 -4.10 -22.60
C ASN A 747 -6.79 -4.11 -24.12
N GLU A 748 -6.45 -5.21 -24.80
CA GLU A 748 -6.50 -5.29 -26.27
C GLU A 748 -7.92 -5.50 -26.80
N MET A 749 -8.70 -6.39 -26.17
CA MET A 749 -10.04 -6.78 -26.65
C MET A 749 -10.98 -5.60 -26.95
N PRO A 750 -11.07 -4.54 -26.11
CA PRO A 750 -11.88 -3.35 -26.39
C PRO A 750 -11.53 -2.69 -27.72
N TYR A 751 -10.25 -2.61 -28.10
CA TYR A 751 -9.82 -1.99 -29.36
C TYR A 751 -10.29 -2.76 -30.59
N TYR A 752 -10.46 -4.08 -30.51
CA TYR A 752 -11.03 -4.87 -31.61
C TYR A 752 -12.56 -4.81 -31.63
N THR A 753 -13.18 -5.04 -30.47
CA THR A 753 -14.65 -5.13 -30.34
C THR A 753 -15.33 -3.82 -30.69
N GLU A 754 -14.77 -2.67 -30.29
CA GLU A 754 -15.28 -1.34 -30.69
C GLU A 754 -15.30 -1.17 -32.21
N GLN A 755 -14.27 -1.66 -32.92
CA GLN A 755 -14.19 -1.53 -34.37
C GLN A 755 -15.09 -2.52 -35.10
N PHE A 756 -15.25 -3.75 -34.58
CA PHE A 756 -16.22 -4.69 -35.14
C PHE A 756 -17.66 -4.20 -34.97
N ASP A 757 -17.98 -3.63 -33.81
CA ASP A 757 -19.29 -3.02 -33.53
C ASP A 757 -19.53 -1.82 -34.46
N SER A 758 -18.52 -0.95 -34.67
CA SER A 758 -18.65 0.22 -35.56
C SER A 758 -18.86 -0.15 -37.03
N LEU A 759 -18.29 -1.28 -37.46
CA LEU A 759 -18.46 -1.85 -38.81
C LEU A 759 -19.68 -2.77 -38.92
N ASN A 760 -20.42 -2.99 -37.84
CA ASN A 760 -21.57 -3.90 -37.76
C ASN A 760 -21.23 -5.33 -38.23
N LEU A 761 -20.04 -5.81 -37.84
CA LEU A 761 -19.58 -7.17 -38.10
C LEU A 761 -20.14 -8.10 -37.02
N SER A 762 -20.59 -9.30 -37.43
CA SER A 762 -21.00 -10.32 -36.47
C SER A 762 -19.79 -11.17 -36.11
N TYR A 763 -19.40 -11.13 -34.83
CA TYR A 763 -18.21 -11.82 -34.33
C TYR A 763 -18.48 -12.64 -33.08
N ASP A 764 -17.63 -13.64 -32.88
CA ASP A 764 -17.48 -14.35 -31.61
C ASP A 764 -16.12 -14.05 -30.99
N VAL A 765 -16.04 -14.15 -29.67
CA VAL A 765 -14.78 -14.03 -28.91
C VAL A 765 -14.45 -15.39 -28.32
N TYR A 766 -13.21 -15.83 -28.46
CA TYR A 766 -12.74 -17.12 -27.98
C TYR A 766 -11.36 -16.99 -27.34
N ASP A 767 -11.22 -17.51 -26.12
CA ASP A 767 -9.92 -17.60 -25.45
C ASP A 767 -9.21 -18.88 -25.91
N TRP A 768 -8.12 -18.69 -26.66
CA TRP A 768 -7.39 -19.82 -27.22
C TRP A 768 -6.44 -20.48 -26.22
N GLU A 769 -6.15 -19.84 -25.09
CA GLU A 769 -5.31 -20.38 -24.03
C GLU A 769 -6.09 -21.29 -23.08
N GLU A 770 -7.40 -21.09 -22.97
CA GLU A 770 -8.27 -21.79 -22.02
C GLU A 770 -8.34 -23.30 -22.32
N TYR A 771 -8.59 -23.69 -23.57
CA TYR A 771 -8.83 -25.09 -23.95
C TYR A 771 -7.61 -25.77 -24.61
N PRO A 772 -7.20 -26.98 -24.17
CA PRO A 772 -5.93 -27.57 -24.58
C PRO A 772 -5.95 -28.12 -26.01
N SER A 773 -7.14 -28.33 -26.57
CA SER A 773 -7.32 -28.76 -27.95
C SER A 773 -8.67 -28.26 -28.45
N TRP A 774 -8.65 -27.68 -29.65
CA TRP A 774 -9.84 -27.11 -30.30
C TRP A 774 -9.55 -26.91 -31.79
N GLY A 775 -10.58 -26.59 -32.57
CA GLY A 775 -10.45 -26.28 -33.99
C GLY A 775 -11.44 -25.21 -34.39
N ILE A 776 -11.07 -24.40 -35.38
CA ILE A 776 -11.88 -23.24 -35.81
C ILE A 776 -13.02 -23.73 -36.73
N PRO A 777 -14.29 -23.47 -36.38
CA PRO A 777 -15.43 -23.76 -37.24
C PRO A 777 -15.33 -23.14 -38.63
N ASN A 778 -15.86 -23.85 -39.63
CA ASN A 778 -15.83 -23.43 -41.04
C ASN A 778 -16.72 -22.22 -41.36
N GLN A 779 -17.55 -21.73 -40.43
CA GLN A 779 -18.42 -20.59 -40.68
C GLN A 779 -17.71 -19.25 -40.62
N TYR A 780 -16.59 -19.15 -39.90
CA TYR A 780 -15.84 -17.90 -39.81
C TYR A 780 -15.15 -17.63 -41.15
N HIS A 781 -15.27 -16.41 -41.65
CA HIS A 781 -14.59 -15.92 -42.85
C HIS A 781 -13.26 -15.27 -42.50
N ALA A 782 -13.17 -14.66 -41.31
CA ALA A 782 -11.93 -14.10 -40.78
C ALA A 782 -11.69 -14.52 -39.33
N VAL A 783 -10.42 -14.69 -38.98
CA VAL A 783 -9.95 -14.86 -37.60
C VAL A 783 -9.00 -13.71 -37.30
N PHE A 784 -9.31 -12.96 -36.25
CA PHE A 784 -8.43 -11.92 -35.70
C PHE A 784 -7.80 -12.49 -34.44
N VAL A 785 -6.49 -12.51 -34.41
CA VAL A 785 -5.71 -13.08 -33.31
C VAL A 785 -4.86 -12.00 -32.70
N TYR A 786 -4.86 -11.90 -31.38
CA TYR A 786 -3.81 -11.17 -30.69
C TYR A 786 -3.20 -12.00 -29.55
N ALA A 787 -1.93 -11.72 -29.27
CA ALA A 787 -1.17 -12.33 -28.18
C ALA A 787 -0.21 -11.30 -27.59
N VAL A 788 -0.46 -10.87 -26.35
CA VAL A 788 0.28 -9.78 -25.71
C VAL A 788 1.38 -10.37 -24.84
N THR A 789 2.59 -10.51 -25.39
CA THR A 789 3.84 -10.95 -24.74
C THR A 789 3.88 -12.32 -24.05
N GLY A 790 4.96 -13.07 -24.26
CA GLY A 790 5.40 -14.15 -23.36
C GLY A 790 4.84 -15.57 -23.55
N SER A 791 3.85 -15.82 -24.44
CA SER A 791 3.33 -17.19 -24.63
C SER A 791 4.30 -18.12 -25.38
N GLN A 792 5.19 -18.75 -24.64
CA GLN A 792 5.90 -19.95 -25.09
C GLN A 792 5.29 -21.16 -24.39
N GLY A 793 4.76 -22.10 -25.17
CA GLY A 793 4.24 -23.35 -24.62
C GLY A 793 3.27 -24.06 -25.54
N GLY A 794 2.71 -25.17 -25.05
CA GLY A 794 1.80 -26.03 -25.83
C GLY A 794 0.51 -25.36 -26.30
N ARG A 795 0.08 -24.24 -25.66
CA ARG A 795 -1.10 -23.48 -26.09
C ARG A 795 -0.87 -22.72 -27.40
N SER A 796 0.30 -22.08 -27.55
CA SER A 796 0.71 -21.39 -28.80
C SER A 796 0.86 -22.36 -29.97
N ASP A 797 1.40 -23.57 -29.71
CA ASP A 797 1.45 -24.64 -30.71
C ASP A 797 0.04 -25.09 -31.12
N SER A 798 -0.89 -25.21 -30.15
CA SER A 798 -2.28 -25.60 -30.42
C SER A 798 -3.01 -24.56 -31.28
N LEU A 799 -2.85 -23.27 -30.98
CA LEU A 799 -3.36 -22.17 -31.82
C LEU A 799 -2.76 -22.23 -33.24
N SER A 800 -1.44 -22.46 -33.33
CA SER A 800 -0.75 -22.53 -34.63
C SER A 800 -1.26 -23.69 -35.49
N VAL A 801 -1.49 -24.86 -34.90
CA VAL A 801 -2.11 -26.00 -35.59
C VAL A 801 -3.54 -25.66 -36.03
N ALA A 802 -4.34 -25.05 -35.14
CA ALA A 802 -5.73 -24.70 -35.44
C ALA A 802 -5.83 -23.72 -36.62
N LEU A 803 -4.99 -22.68 -36.63
CA LEU A 803 -4.92 -21.68 -37.72
C LEU A 803 -4.48 -22.32 -39.04
N MET A 804 -3.38 -23.09 -39.06
CA MET A 804 -2.89 -23.73 -40.29
C MET A 804 -3.94 -24.68 -40.89
N ASN A 805 -4.55 -25.53 -40.07
CA ASN A 805 -5.59 -26.46 -40.52
C ASN A 805 -6.82 -25.73 -41.07
N TRP A 806 -7.20 -24.61 -40.47
CA TRP A 806 -8.33 -23.81 -40.92
C TRP A 806 -8.03 -23.08 -42.23
N LEU A 807 -6.84 -22.48 -42.36
CA LEU A 807 -6.37 -21.80 -43.59
C LEU A 807 -6.32 -22.76 -44.79
N ASP A 808 -5.83 -23.99 -44.60
CA ASP A 808 -5.79 -25.03 -45.64
C ASP A 808 -7.18 -25.48 -46.10
N GLY A 809 -8.21 -25.24 -45.29
CA GLY A 809 -9.61 -25.46 -45.65
C GLY A 809 -10.22 -24.41 -46.59
N GLY A 810 -9.49 -23.34 -46.90
CA GLY A 810 -9.94 -22.26 -47.80
C GLY A 810 -10.12 -22.70 -49.25
N THR A 811 -10.98 -21.99 -49.98
CA THR A 811 -11.20 -22.23 -51.41
C THR A 811 -11.23 -20.92 -52.18
N ILE A 812 -11.07 -20.98 -53.51
CA ILE A 812 -11.09 -19.78 -54.37
C ILE A 812 -12.40 -18.97 -54.24
N VAL A 813 -13.52 -19.64 -53.95
CA VAL A 813 -14.84 -19.00 -53.81
C VAL A 813 -15.21 -18.65 -52.37
N ALA A 814 -14.46 -19.17 -51.39
CA ALA A 814 -14.62 -18.92 -49.98
C ALA A 814 -13.22 -18.93 -49.33
N PRO A 815 -12.42 -17.89 -49.56
CA PRO A 815 -11.09 -17.80 -48.99
C PRO A 815 -11.19 -17.59 -47.48
N ARG A 816 -10.22 -18.12 -46.74
CA ARG A 816 -10.06 -17.84 -45.31
C ARG A 816 -9.22 -16.59 -45.11
N ASN A 817 -9.45 -15.83 -44.06
CA ASN A 817 -8.62 -14.64 -43.80
C ASN A 817 -8.14 -14.64 -42.35
N VAL A 818 -6.87 -14.30 -42.15
CA VAL A 818 -6.30 -14.16 -40.81
C VAL A 818 -5.63 -12.81 -40.66
N PHE A 819 -6.01 -12.08 -39.61
CA PHE A 819 -5.25 -10.95 -39.11
C PHE A 819 -4.63 -11.38 -37.79
N MET A 820 -3.34 -11.11 -37.62
CA MET A 820 -2.63 -11.43 -36.39
C MET A 820 -1.73 -10.26 -35.98
N ALA A 821 -1.85 -9.85 -34.73
CA ALA A 821 -0.98 -8.84 -34.12
C ALA A 821 -0.40 -9.43 -32.83
N SER A 822 0.92 -9.35 -32.67
CA SER A 822 1.55 -9.84 -31.45
C SER A 822 2.94 -9.24 -31.29
N ASP A 823 3.26 -8.83 -30.07
CA ASP A 823 4.62 -8.50 -29.67
C ASP A 823 5.39 -9.74 -29.17
N GLY A 824 6.65 -9.90 -29.59
CA GLY A 824 7.57 -10.96 -29.12
C GLY A 824 7.42 -12.36 -29.75
N TRP A 825 6.31 -12.68 -30.42
CA TRP A 825 6.14 -13.99 -31.10
C TRP A 825 7.11 -14.18 -32.27
N ALA A 826 7.47 -13.09 -32.95
CA ALA A 826 8.37 -13.13 -34.08
C ALA A 826 9.75 -13.66 -33.67
N ALA A 827 10.29 -13.25 -32.51
CA ALA A 827 11.65 -13.56 -32.05
C ALA A 827 12.05 -15.05 -32.12
N TYR A 828 11.07 -15.95 -32.06
CA TYR A 828 11.27 -17.41 -32.04
C TYR A 828 11.20 -18.08 -33.42
N THR A 829 11.07 -17.31 -34.51
CA THR A 829 10.88 -17.82 -35.89
C THR A 829 12.18 -17.90 -36.71
N HIS A 830 13.26 -18.44 -36.13
CA HIS A 830 14.61 -18.47 -36.72
C HIS A 830 14.69 -19.04 -38.17
N PRO A 831 15.61 -18.59 -39.05
CA PRO A 831 15.67 -19.02 -40.46
C PRO A 831 16.17 -20.46 -40.73
N HIS A 832 16.85 -21.14 -39.80
CA HIS A 832 17.44 -22.50 -39.99
C HIS A 832 16.64 -23.64 -39.34
N PRO A 833 16.40 -24.79 -40.02
CA PRO A 833 15.36 -25.78 -39.73
C PRO A 833 15.46 -26.49 -38.36
N ASN A 834 14.39 -26.35 -37.55
CA ASN A 834 14.06 -27.09 -36.31
C ASN A 834 12.54 -27.40 -36.35
N ASP A 835 12.08 -28.52 -35.76
CA ASP A 835 10.71 -29.08 -35.87
C ASP A 835 9.62 -28.34 -35.05
N SER A 836 9.55 -27.01 -35.12
CA SER A 836 8.56 -26.19 -34.39
C SER A 836 7.32 -25.88 -35.24
N VAL A 837 6.13 -26.08 -34.67
CA VAL A 837 4.82 -25.78 -35.29
C VAL A 837 4.63 -24.28 -35.50
N MET A 838 4.91 -23.47 -34.48
CA MET A 838 4.80 -22.01 -34.57
C MET A 838 5.65 -21.44 -35.70
N ARG A 839 6.87 -21.94 -35.86
CA ARG A 839 7.71 -21.50 -36.97
C ARG A 839 7.14 -21.87 -38.34
N LYS A 840 6.53 -23.04 -38.47
CA LYS A 840 5.84 -23.42 -39.71
C LYS A 840 4.71 -22.44 -40.03
N LEU A 841 3.92 -22.03 -39.03
CA LEU A 841 2.89 -21.01 -39.20
C LEU A 841 3.49 -19.71 -39.79
N PHE A 842 4.55 -19.16 -39.20
CA PHE A 842 5.13 -17.91 -39.70
C PHE A 842 5.86 -18.04 -41.04
N ASN A 843 6.81 -18.97 -41.15
CA ASN A 843 7.67 -19.09 -42.33
C ASN A 843 6.90 -19.60 -43.54
N ALA A 844 5.98 -20.55 -43.32
CA ALA A 844 5.16 -21.10 -44.39
C ALA A 844 3.89 -20.25 -44.53
N TYR A 845 2.99 -20.17 -43.56
CA TYR A 845 1.66 -19.56 -43.81
C TYR A 845 1.63 -18.03 -43.87
N PHE A 846 2.44 -17.32 -43.09
CA PHE A 846 2.55 -15.85 -43.17
C PHE A 846 3.69 -15.36 -44.09
N ARG A 847 4.60 -16.25 -44.50
CA ARG A 847 5.81 -15.94 -45.29
C ARG A 847 6.67 -14.87 -44.62
N THR A 848 6.86 -14.98 -43.30
CA THR A 848 7.66 -14.04 -42.51
C THR A 848 8.57 -14.78 -41.51
N CYS A 849 9.65 -14.13 -41.07
CA CYS A 849 10.51 -14.59 -39.99
C CYS A 849 11.17 -13.40 -39.28
N TYR A 850 11.74 -13.62 -38.10
CA TYR A 850 12.40 -12.56 -37.33
C TYR A 850 13.82 -12.22 -37.79
N VAL A 851 14.18 -10.95 -37.64
CA VAL A 851 15.52 -10.42 -37.91
C VAL A 851 16.32 -10.33 -36.60
N PRO A 852 17.32 -11.20 -36.35
CA PRO A 852 18.22 -11.00 -35.22
C PRO A 852 19.22 -9.87 -35.54
N ALA A 853 18.88 -8.63 -35.22
CA ALA A 853 19.77 -7.47 -35.42
C ALA A 853 20.20 -6.83 -34.09
N GLY A 854 21.42 -7.15 -33.63
CA GLY A 854 22.18 -6.35 -32.66
C GLY A 854 21.59 -6.24 -31.24
N PRO A 855 22.27 -5.54 -30.31
CA PRO A 855 22.00 -5.56 -28.85
C PRO A 855 20.72 -4.82 -28.42
N GLY A 856 19.70 -4.73 -29.28
CA GLY A 856 18.48 -3.93 -29.08
C GLY A 856 17.17 -4.69 -29.24
N GLY A 857 17.16 -6.03 -29.11
CA GLY A 857 15.91 -6.79 -29.00
C GLY A 857 15.28 -6.56 -27.63
N GLY A 858 14.07 -5.99 -27.61
CA GLY A 858 13.43 -5.51 -26.39
C GLY A 858 12.49 -6.48 -25.70
N THR A 859 12.19 -6.11 -24.46
CA THR A 859 11.39 -6.79 -23.46
C THR A 859 9.90 -6.45 -23.57
N ASN A 860 9.06 -7.48 -23.42
CA ASN A 860 7.65 -7.51 -22.98
C ASN A 860 6.83 -6.20 -23.18
N GLY A 861 6.31 -5.93 -24.39
CA GLY A 861 5.45 -4.79 -24.72
C GLY A 861 4.01 -4.78 -24.17
N LEU A 862 3.79 -5.21 -22.93
CA LEU A 862 2.46 -5.27 -22.31
C LEU A 862 2.02 -3.98 -21.60
N ALA A 863 2.78 -2.91 -21.70
CA ALA A 863 2.49 -1.68 -20.99
C ALA A 863 1.88 -0.67 -21.96
N GLY A 864 0.57 -0.45 -21.84
CA GLY A 864 -0.11 0.64 -22.53
C GLY A 864 0.47 2.02 -22.15
N PRO A 865 -0.21 3.13 -22.50
CA PRO A 865 0.26 4.50 -22.26
C PRO A 865 0.51 4.88 -20.78
N ASP A 866 0.23 3.98 -19.82
CA ASP A 866 0.26 4.20 -18.38
C ASP A 866 1.58 3.79 -17.71
N VAL A 867 2.64 3.48 -18.46
CA VAL A 867 3.97 3.14 -17.91
C VAL A 867 5.02 4.13 -18.38
N TYR A 868 5.82 4.63 -17.41
CA TYR A 868 6.74 5.77 -17.49
C TYR A 868 7.84 5.71 -18.56
N ASN A 869 7.96 4.63 -19.33
CA ASN A 869 9.04 4.41 -20.28
C ASN A 869 8.64 4.50 -21.75
N TYR A 870 7.37 4.54 -22.16
CA TYR A 870 6.99 4.53 -23.59
C TYR A 870 7.23 5.85 -24.34
N GLU A 871 7.94 5.77 -25.47
CA GLU A 871 8.24 6.90 -26.35
C GLU A 871 7.42 6.88 -27.66
N HIS A 872 7.26 8.06 -28.28
CA HIS A 872 6.51 8.22 -29.52
C HIS A 872 7.33 7.85 -30.76
N GLY A 873 6.73 7.14 -31.72
CA GLY A 873 7.31 6.87 -33.04
C GLY A 873 6.27 6.80 -34.15
N THR A 874 6.72 6.48 -35.36
CA THR A 874 5.85 6.37 -36.54
C THR A 874 6.19 5.15 -37.39
N ILE A 875 5.17 4.61 -38.06
CA ILE A 875 5.32 3.59 -39.11
C ILE A 875 4.85 4.14 -40.45
N LEU A 876 5.59 3.82 -41.50
CA LEU A 876 5.30 4.20 -42.88
C LEU A 876 4.61 3.05 -43.62
N ARG A 877 3.45 3.34 -44.22
CA ARG A 877 2.72 2.43 -45.09
C ARG A 877 3.43 2.29 -46.45
N ARG A 878 3.84 1.06 -46.81
CA ARG A 878 4.54 0.74 -48.07
C ARG A 878 3.59 0.60 -49.25
N VAL A 879 4.04 0.91 -50.47
CA VAL A 879 3.20 0.97 -51.70
C VAL A 879 2.40 -0.31 -51.95
N ASP A 880 2.95 -1.47 -51.59
CA ASP A 880 2.32 -2.78 -51.85
C ASP A 880 1.38 -3.25 -50.72
N SER A 881 1.23 -2.50 -49.63
CA SER A 881 0.24 -2.82 -48.59
C SER A 881 -1.18 -2.83 -49.19
N PRO A 882 -2.02 -3.83 -48.88
CA PRO A 882 -3.41 -3.86 -49.34
C PRO A 882 -4.36 -2.99 -48.51
N ILE A 883 -3.88 -2.41 -47.41
CA ILE A 883 -4.64 -1.53 -46.51
C ILE A 883 -3.97 -0.16 -46.38
N CYS A 884 -4.78 0.83 -46.00
CA CYS A 884 -4.38 2.19 -45.67
C CYS A 884 -3.80 2.96 -46.86
N THR A 885 -3.65 4.28 -46.69
CA THR A 885 -3.22 5.17 -47.79
C THR A 885 -1.70 5.06 -48.08
N PRO A 886 -1.27 4.89 -49.36
CA PRO A 886 0.15 4.83 -49.75
C PRO A 886 1.00 6.02 -49.27
N ASN A 887 2.15 5.75 -48.66
CA ASN A 887 3.10 6.74 -48.12
C ASN A 887 2.54 7.61 -46.98
N THR A 888 1.51 7.15 -46.28
CA THR A 888 1.06 7.75 -45.02
C THR A 888 1.89 7.21 -43.85
N GLU A 889 2.26 8.11 -42.93
CA GLU A 889 2.84 7.78 -41.64
C GLU A 889 1.74 7.70 -40.57
N TYR A 890 1.83 6.68 -39.74
CA TYR A 890 0.88 6.40 -38.66
C TYR A 890 1.60 6.45 -37.32
N ASN A 891 0.98 7.08 -36.32
CA ASN A 891 1.58 7.23 -34.99
C ASN A 891 1.46 5.94 -34.20
N VAL A 892 2.58 5.50 -33.63
CA VAL A 892 2.64 4.33 -32.76
C VAL A 892 3.43 4.63 -31.48
N TYR A 893 3.13 3.90 -30.42
CA TYR A 893 4.05 3.80 -29.28
C TYR A 893 5.22 2.89 -29.68
N ALA A 894 6.47 3.36 -29.57
CA ALA A 894 7.62 2.75 -30.26
C ALA A 894 8.81 2.50 -29.34
N ASN A 895 8.63 1.63 -28.34
CA ASN A 895 9.70 1.42 -27.38
C ASN A 895 10.68 0.30 -27.71
N THR A 896 10.28 -0.78 -28.36
CA THR A 896 11.22 -1.81 -28.86
C THR A 896 10.54 -2.74 -29.87
N PRO A 897 10.29 -2.31 -31.11
CA PRO A 897 9.53 -3.18 -32.00
C PRO A 897 10.36 -4.31 -32.61
N ASP A 898 9.77 -5.50 -32.67
CA ASP A 898 10.30 -6.64 -33.39
C ASP A 898 10.33 -6.36 -34.91
N CYS A 899 11.52 -6.28 -35.51
CA CYS A 899 11.64 -6.23 -36.96
C CYS A 899 11.55 -7.63 -37.57
N ILE A 900 10.80 -7.73 -38.66
CA ILE A 900 10.58 -8.98 -39.39
C ILE A 900 11.15 -8.92 -40.81
N PHE A 901 11.40 -10.08 -41.39
CA PHE A 901 11.65 -10.28 -42.81
C PHE A 901 10.42 -10.91 -43.45
N PHE A 902 10.22 -10.63 -44.73
CA PHE A 902 9.25 -11.34 -45.56
C PHE A 902 9.98 -12.22 -46.57
N TYR A 903 9.35 -13.31 -46.98
CA TYR A 903 9.83 -14.17 -48.06
C TYR A 903 9.05 -13.90 -49.34
N ASP A 904 9.78 -13.80 -50.45
CA ASP A 904 9.24 -13.68 -51.82
C ASP A 904 8.69 -15.01 -52.36
N GLU A 905 9.02 -16.14 -51.73
CA GLU A 905 8.40 -17.46 -51.91
C GLU A 905 8.47 -18.29 -50.61
N CYS A 906 7.75 -19.40 -50.51
CA CYS A 906 7.84 -20.31 -49.37
C CYS A 906 9.26 -20.87 -49.26
N PRO A 907 9.89 -20.89 -48.07
CA PRO A 907 11.16 -21.58 -47.89
C PRO A 907 11.08 -23.06 -48.33
N ASP A 908 12.11 -23.54 -49.04
CA ASP A 908 12.20 -24.89 -49.63
C ASP A 908 11.79 -26.01 -48.66
N ILE A 909 12.15 -25.88 -47.37
CA ILE A 909 11.86 -26.87 -46.33
C ILE A 909 10.35 -27.10 -46.07
N TYR A 910 9.51 -26.14 -46.43
CA TYR A 910 8.05 -26.19 -46.28
C TYR A 910 7.30 -26.17 -47.61
N ALA A 911 7.99 -26.04 -48.75
CA ALA A 911 7.36 -25.87 -50.07
C ALA A 911 6.41 -27.04 -50.44
N ASP A 912 6.76 -28.27 -50.06
CA ASP A 912 5.92 -29.46 -50.29
C ASP A 912 4.75 -29.59 -49.29
N GLN A 913 4.66 -28.71 -48.28
CA GLN A 913 3.69 -28.78 -47.18
C GLN A 913 2.55 -27.76 -47.29
N VAL A 914 2.65 -26.78 -48.20
CA VAL A 914 1.67 -25.71 -48.37
C VAL A 914 1.22 -25.58 -49.82
N GLN A 915 0.03 -25.02 -50.05
CA GLN A 915 -0.43 -24.68 -51.39
C GLN A 915 0.22 -23.37 -51.85
N TYR A 916 0.52 -23.26 -53.15
CA TYR A 916 1.12 -22.07 -53.78
C TYR A 916 2.47 -21.63 -53.15
N PRO A 917 3.48 -22.52 -53.11
CA PRO A 917 4.78 -22.18 -52.51
C PRO A 917 5.44 -20.98 -53.20
N ASP A 918 5.25 -20.82 -54.51
CA ASP A 918 5.87 -19.76 -55.34
C ASP A 918 5.30 -18.34 -55.10
N VAL A 919 4.31 -18.18 -54.21
CA VAL A 919 3.74 -16.86 -53.86
C VAL A 919 4.27 -16.42 -52.50
N GLY A 920 4.93 -15.25 -52.49
CA GLY A 920 5.49 -14.61 -51.30
C GLY A 920 4.62 -13.51 -50.69
N ALA A 921 5.00 -13.07 -49.49
CA ALA A 921 4.43 -11.91 -48.84
C ALA A 921 5.07 -10.61 -49.34
N VAL A 922 4.45 -9.49 -49.00
CA VAL A 922 4.99 -8.14 -49.19
C VAL A 922 5.19 -7.45 -47.85
N ALA A 923 6.18 -6.55 -47.77
CA ALA A 923 6.30 -5.62 -46.65
C ALA A 923 5.16 -4.59 -46.71
N ALA A 924 4.25 -4.64 -45.75
CA ALA A 924 3.09 -3.74 -45.69
C ALA A 924 3.42 -2.43 -44.96
N PHE A 925 4.15 -2.51 -43.84
CA PHE A 925 4.55 -1.36 -43.03
C PHE A 925 6.01 -1.49 -42.57
N THR A 926 6.66 -0.35 -42.34
CA THR A 926 8.02 -0.28 -41.78
C THR A 926 8.14 0.86 -40.78
N PHE A 927 9.08 0.78 -39.84
CA PHE A 927 9.39 1.89 -38.94
C PHE A 927 10.03 3.08 -39.65
N GLU A 928 9.59 4.29 -39.31
CA GLU A 928 10.10 5.54 -39.88
C GLU A 928 10.81 6.36 -38.79
N ASP A 929 10.08 6.77 -37.73
CA ASP A 929 10.63 7.55 -36.60
C ASP A 929 10.47 6.84 -35.25
N GLY A 930 11.27 7.25 -34.26
CA GLY A 930 11.29 6.65 -32.92
C GLY A 930 12.15 7.40 -31.89
N PRO A 931 12.39 6.79 -30.71
CA PRO A 931 12.89 7.47 -29.51
C PRO A 931 14.28 8.09 -29.64
N VAL A 932 15.15 7.52 -30.48
CA VAL A 932 16.56 7.91 -30.55
C VAL A 932 16.74 9.09 -31.51
N ASN A 933 16.72 10.32 -30.97
CA ASN A 933 16.88 11.56 -31.74
C ASN A 933 15.85 11.75 -32.87
N GLY A 934 14.64 11.22 -32.71
CA GLY A 934 13.61 11.25 -33.75
C GLY A 934 13.83 10.23 -34.87
N HIS A 935 14.60 9.17 -34.62
CA HIS A 935 14.80 8.06 -35.54
C HIS A 935 14.44 6.72 -34.88
N ALA A 936 13.82 5.82 -35.65
CA ALA A 936 13.54 4.46 -35.19
C ALA A 936 14.84 3.65 -35.00
N TYR A 937 14.87 2.76 -33.98
CA TYR A 937 15.99 1.85 -33.73
C TYR A 937 16.42 1.05 -34.97
N LEU A 938 15.45 0.70 -35.82
CA LEU A 938 15.64 0.05 -37.11
C LEU A 938 14.83 0.80 -38.17
N GLN A 939 15.25 2.02 -38.50
CA GLN A 939 14.65 2.81 -39.58
C GLN A 939 14.54 1.98 -40.88
N ASN A 940 13.35 1.98 -41.49
CA ASN A 940 12.94 1.14 -42.63
C ASN A 940 12.85 -0.37 -42.36
N GLY A 941 12.99 -0.83 -41.11
CA GLY A 941 12.73 -2.22 -40.72
C GLY A 941 11.25 -2.58 -40.90
N VAL A 942 10.95 -3.76 -41.42
CA VAL A 942 9.56 -4.22 -41.64
C VAL A 942 8.93 -4.58 -40.32
N CYS A 943 7.71 -4.10 -40.11
CA CYS A 943 6.90 -4.35 -38.92
C CYS A 943 5.56 -5.02 -39.23
N ALA A 944 5.22 -5.12 -40.51
CA ALA A 944 4.04 -5.83 -40.94
C ALA A 944 4.19 -6.45 -42.33
N THR A 945 3.59 -7.63 -42.51
CA THR A 945 3.59 -8.37 -43.78
C THR A 945 2.18 -8.73 -44.21
N ALA A 946 1.93 -8.67 -45.52
CA ALA A 946 0.68 -9.11 -46.12
C ALA A 946 0.94 -10.22 -47.14
N LEU A 947 0.11 -11.26 -47.12
CA LEU A 947 0.14 -12.37 -48.07
C LEU A 947 -1.26 -12.59 -48.66
N GLU A 948 -1.34 -12.67 -49.98
CA GLU A 948 -2.57 -13.00 -50.69
C GLU A 948 -2.37 -14.24 -51.55
N LEU A 949 -3.04 -15.34 -51.17
CA LEU A 949 -3.14 -16.56 -51.94
C LEU A 949 -4.56 -16.70 -52.52
N PRO A 950 -4.77 -17.56 -53.54
CA PRO A 950 -6.11 -17.81 -54.07
C PRO A 950 -7.11 -18.34 -53.03
N ILE A 951 -6.63 -18.97 -51.96
CA ILE A 951 -7.47 -19.67 -50.96
C ILE A 951 -7.47 -18.99 -49.59
N TYR A 952 -6.55 -18.07 -49.31
CA TYR A 952 -6.58 -17.29 -48.08
C TYR A 952 -5.80 -15.97 -48.19
N ARG A 953 -6.09 -15.03 -47.28
CA ARG A 953 -5.27 -13.83 -47.03
C ARG A 953 -4.75 -13.85 -45.61
N ALA A 954 -3.52 -13.41 -45.41
CA ALA A 954 -2.91 -13.32 -44.10
C ALA A 954 -2.24 -11.95 -43.92
N PHE A 955 -2.46 -11.35 -42.76
CA PHE A 955 -1.83 -10.09 -42.37
C PHE A 955 -1.22 -10.26 -40.97
N TYR A 956 0.06 -9.94 -40.84
CA TYR A 956 0.78 -10.02 -39.57
C TYR A 956 1.40 -8.68 -39.18
N PHE A 957 1.28 -8.32 -37.90
CA PHE A 957 1.93 -7.19 -37.25
C PHE A 957 2.79 -7.68 -36.08
N SER A 958 4.00 -7.16 -35.98
CA SER A 958 4.95 -7.50 -34.92
C SER A 958 4.79 -6.67 -33.64
N PHE A 959 3.62 -6.07 -33.45
CA PHE A 959 3.23 -5.27 -32.29
C PHE A 959 1.72 -5.32 -32.09
N ASP A 960 1.23 -4.92 -30.93
CA ASP A 960 -0.19 -5.01 -30.57
C ASP A 960 -1.04 -3.89 -31.19
N PHE A 961 -2.33 -4.15 -31.39
CA PHE A 961 -3.21 -3.20 -32.10
C PHE A 961 -3.44 -1.91 -31.29
N SER A 962 -3.40 -1.98 -29.95
CA SER A 962 -3.46 -0.79 -29.10
C SER A 962 -2.28 0.18 -29.27
N GLN A 963 -1.15 -0.27 -29.82
CA GLN A 963 0.02 0.59 -29.99
C GLN A 963 -0.20 1.65 -31.08
N LEU A 964 -1.20 1.49 -31.95
CA LEU A 964 -1.62 2.53 -32.89
C LEU A 964 -2.36 3.62 -32.09
N THR A 965 -1.76 4.79 -31.91
CA THR A 965 -2.19 5.73 -30.85
C THR A 965 -3.46 6.51 -31.22
N ASP A 966 -3.66 6.80 -32.50
CA ASP A 966 -4.81 7.57 -32.98
C ASP A 966 -6.04 6.65 -33.21
N PRO A 967 -7.18 6.91 -32.52
CA PRO A 967 -8.43 6.19 -32.78
C PRO A 967 -8.91 6.27 -34.24
N THR A 968 -8.63 7.36 -34.96
CA THR A 968 -9.05 7.45 -36.37
C THR A 968 -8.26 6.53 -37.27
N ASP A 969 -6.99 6.31 -36.95
CA ASP A 969 -6.11 5.40 -37.68
C ASP A 969 -6.55 3.95 -37.43
N ARG A 970 -6.90 3.59 -36.18
CA ARG A 970 -7.46 2.27 -35.86
C ARG A 970 -8.75 1.99 -36.63
N ALA A 971 -9.60 3.00 -36.79
CA ALA A 971 -10.83 2.89 -37.56
C ALA A 971 -10.58 2.74 -39.07
N GLU A 972 -9.64 3.51 -39.65
CA GLU A 972 -9.22 3.34 -41.06
C GLU A 972 -8.69 1.92 -41.29
N TRP A 973 -7.77 1.48 -40.44
CA TRP A 973 -7.13 0.18 -40.54
C TRP A 973 -8.15 -0.95 -40.50
N MET A 974 -9.04 -0.96 -39.49
CA MET A 974 -10.02 -2.04 -39.38
C MET A 974 -11.02 -2.03 -40.54
N ALA A 975 -11.43 -0.86 -41.02
CA ALA A 975 -12.31 -0.75 -42.19
C ALA A 975 -11.65 -1.32 -43.46
N ASP A 976 -10.37 -1.00 -43.67
CA ASP A 976 -9.61 -1.50 -44.83
C ASP A 976 -9.30 -2.99 -44.73
N ILE A 977 -9.01 -3.50 -43.53
CA ILE A 977 -8.84 -4.94 -43.30
C ILE A 977 -10.15 -5.67 -43.59
N ALA A 978 -11.29 -5.16 -43.08
CA ALA A 978 -12.59 -5.74 -43.34
C ALA A 978 -12.93 -5.76 -44.84
N ALA A 979 -12.61 -4.67 -45.56
CA ALA A 979 -12.77 -4.61 -47.01
C ALA A 979 -11.84 -5.61 -47.74
N CYS A 980 -10.57 -5.69 -47.36
CA CYS A 980 -9.58 -6.63 -47.92
C CYS A 980 -10.04 -8.09 -47.74
N PHE A 981 -10.61 -8.40 -46.58
CA PHE A 981 -11.10 -9.73 -46.23
C PHE A 981 -12.49 -10.03 -46.81
N ASN A 982 -13.12 -9.07 -47.51
CA ASN A 982 -14.49 -9.16 -48.01
C ASN A 982 -15.49 -9.48 -46.88
N LEU A 983 -15.30 -8.87 -45.72
CA LEU A 983 -16.24 -8.97 -44.62
C LEU A 983 -17.43 -8.05 -44.92
N GLU A 984 -18.58 -8.66 -45.17
CA GLU A 984 -19.82 -7.92 -45.36
C GLU A 984 -20.30 -7.45 -43.98
N SER A 985 -20.72 -6.17 -43.90
CA SER A 985 -21.55 -5.72 -42.79
C SER A 985 -22.73 -6.69 -42.68
N SER A 986 -23.02 -7.19 -41.50
CA SER A 986 -24.20 -8.03 -41.33
C SER A 986 -25.40 -7.20 -41.80
N ALA A 987 -25.95 -7.50 -42.99
CA ALA A 987 -27.26 -7.02 -43.35
C ALA A 987 -28.14 -7.69 -42.31
N ALA A 988 -28.56 -6.93 -41.31
CA ALA A 988 -29.44 -7.42 -40.29
C ALA A 988 -30.72 -7.89 -40.98
N ASP A 989 -30.80 -9.18 -41.29
CA ASP A 989 -31.95 -9.96 -40.83
C ASP A 989 -31.87 -9.88 -39.31
N ASP A 990 -32.28 -8.73 -38.79
CA ASP A 990 -32.53 -8.47 -37.40
C ASP A 990 -33.47 -9.61 -36.97
N PRO A 991 -33.05 -10.55 -36.11
CA PRO A 991 -34.03 -11.21 -35.28
C PRO A 991 -34.49 -10.10 -34.36
N ALA A 992 -35.46 -9.31 -34.86
CA ALA A 992 -35.90 -8.05 -34.29
C ALA A 992 -35.53 -8.02 -32.82
N VAL A 993 -34.48 -7.27 -32.45
CA VAL A 993 -34.34 -6.83 -31.06
C VAL A 993 -35.75 -6.43 -30.71
N PRO A 994 -36.48 -7.14 -29.82
CA PRO A 994 -37.93 -7.04 -29.82
C PRO A 994 -38.20 -5.56 -29.65
N GLU A 995 -38.63 -4.92 -30.73
CA GLU A 995 -38.98 -3.52 -30.69
C GLU A 995 -40.01 -3.55 -29.59
N LEU A 996 -39.74 -2.86 -28.47
CA LEU A 996 -40.69 -2.83 -27.38
C LEU A 996 -41.99 -2.35 -28.01
N ASP A 997 -42.93 -3.26 -28.28
CA ASP A 997 -44.19 -2.94 -28.92
C ASP A 997 -44.84 -1.79 -28.13
N ALA A 998 -44.63 -1.81 -26.81
CA ALA A 998 -44.70 -0.67 -25.92
C ALA A 998 -43.58 -0.71 -24.86
N GLY A 999 -43.04 0.46 -24.45
CA GLY A 999 -42.01 0.54 -23.40
C GLY A 999 -41.16 1.81 -23.45
N ILE A 1000 -40.37 2.06 -22.41
CA ILE A 1000 -39.34 3.12 -22.35
C ILE A 1000 -38.12 2.63 -23.14
N SER A 1001 -37.80 3.32 -24.24
CA SER A 1001 -36.71 2.96 -25.16
C SER A 1001 -35.38 3.59 -24.75
N THR A 1002 -35.34 4.89 -24.46
CA THR A 1002 -34.10 5.61 -24.14
C THR A 1002 -34.31 6.66 -23.04
N ILE A 1003 -33.24 6.89 -22.27
CA ILE A 1003 -33.13 7.99 -21.31
C ILE A 1003 -31.72 8.55 -21.45
N TRP A 1004 -31.59 9.72 -22.08
CA TRP A 1004 -30.26 10.27 -22.38
C TRP A 1004 -30.23 11.81 -22.31
N PRO A 1005 -29.16 12.41 -21.73
CA PRO A 1005 -28.10 11.73 -20.96
C PRO A 1005 -28.63 11.13 -19.64
N ASN A 1006 -27.98 10.08 -19.14
CA ASN A 1006 -28.25 9.49 -17.83
C ASN A 1006 -26.95 8.84 -17.28
N PRO A 1007 -26.25 9.45 -16.31
CA PRO A 1007 -26.67 10.59 -15.50
C PRO A 1007 -26.83 11.91 -16.27
N PHE A 1008 -27.67 12.84 -15.79
CA PHE A 1008 -27.80 14.18 -16.36
C PHE A 1008 -27.63 15.31 -15.34
N GLN A 1009 -27.16 16.47 -15.81
CA GLN A 1009 -26.99 17.68 -15.01
C GLN A 1009 -28.17 18.66 -15.13
N ALA A 1010 -28.58 18.98 -16.36
CA ALA A 1010 -29.64 19.97 -16.64
C ALA A 1010 -30.99 19.34 -17.01
N SER A 1011 -30.99 18.44 -17.98
CA SER A 1011 -32.20 17.71 -18.42
C SER A 1011 -31.85 16.40 -19.12
N CYS A 1012 -32.77 15.44 -19.13
CA CYS A 1012 -32.71 14.24 -19.96
C CYS A 1012 -33.89 14.16 -20.92
N ASN A 1013 -33.64 13.63 -22.13
CA ASN A 1013 -34.67 13.18 -23.04
C ASN A 1013 -35.10 11.76 -22.66
N ILE A 1014 -36.41 11.51 -22.69
CA ILE A 1014 -37.05 10.25 -22.36
C ILE A 1014 -37.91 9.86 -23.55
N SER A 1015 -37.54 8.78 -24.24
CA SER A 1015 -38.33 8.24 -25.36
C SER A 1015 -39.09 7.00 -24.89
N PHE A 1016 -40.37 6.90 -25.25
CA PHE A 1016 -41.18 5.72 -25.00
C PHE A 1016 -42.12 5.41 -26.18
N LYS A 1017 -42.47 4.14 -26.35
CA LYS A 1017 -43.34 3.65 -27.42
C LYS A 1017 -44.66 3.10 -26.86
N THR A 1018 -45.72 3.25 -27.64
CA THR A 1018 -47.05 2.68 -27.34
C THR A 1018 -47.51 1.78 -28.50
N ALA A 1019 -47.94 0.55 -28.17
CA ALA A 1019 -48.29 -0.49 -29.14
C ALA A 1019 -49.58 -0.22 -29.91
N ALA A 1020 -50.50 0.50 -29.26
CA ALA A 1020 -51.79 0.90 -29.78
C ALA A 1020 -52.16 2.27 -29.22
N LYS A 1021 -53.12 2.93 -29.87
CA LYS A 1021 -53.71 4.16 -29.31
C LYS A 1021 -54.43 3.83 -28.00
N GLY A 1022 -54.13 4.55 -26.93
CA GLY A 1022 -54.79 4.37 -25.63
C GLY A 1022 -54.17 5.19 -24.51
N PRO A 1023 -54.65 5.02 -23.27
CA PRO A 1023 -54.16 5.77 -22.13
C PRO A 1023 -52.75 5.33 -21.73
N ALA A 1024 -51.82 6.29 -21.62
CA ALA A 1024 -50.50 6.09 -21.05
C ALA A 1024 -50.16 7.18 -20.02
N ARG A 1025 -49.34 6.81 -19.03
CA ARG A 1025 -48.88 7.69 -17.95
C ARG A 1025 -47.42 7.43 -17.62
N LEU A 1026 -46.63 8.50 -17.50
CA LEU A 1026 -45.23 8.47 -17.05
C LEU A 1026 -45.08 9.30 -15.78
N ASP A 1027 -44.71 8.66 -14.68
CA ASP A 1027 -44.45 9.29 -13.39
C ASP A 1027 -42.99 9.04 -12.95
N ILE A 1028 -42.41 10.00 -12.22
CA ILE A 1028 -41.09 9.89 -11.59
C ILE A 1028 -41.29 9.74 -10.09
N TYR A 1029 -40.51 8.85 -9.46
CA TYR A 1029 -40.50 8.58 -8.03
C TYR A 1029 -39.09 8.75 -7.45
N ASN A 1030 -39.00 9.16 -6.19
CA ASN A 1030 -37.74 9.10 -5.44
C ASN A 1030 -37.53 7.71 -4.81
N LEU A 1031 -36.38 7.49 -4.15
CA LEU A 1031 -36.03 6.22 -3.48
C LEU A 1031 -37.02 5.81 -2.37
N ARG A 1032 -37.78 6.75 -1.80
CA ARG A 1032 -38.82 6.48 -0.79
C ARG A 1032 -40.16 6.07 -1.42
N GLY A 1033 -40.21 5.89 -2.74
CA GLY A 1033 -41.44 5.60 -3.48
C GLY A 1033 -42.43 6.78 -3.56
N GLN A 1034 -42.00 8.00 -3.20
CA GLN A 1034 -42.84 9.19 -3.28
C GLN A 1034 -42.84 9.72 -4.71
N LYS A 1035 -44.03 10.04 -5.25
CA LYS A 1035 -44.17 10.61 -6.60
C LYS A 1035 -43.59 12.02 -6.63
N VAL A 1036 -42.59 12.23 -7.47
CA VAL A 1036 -41.87 13.49 -7.69
C VAL A 1036 -42.55 14.32 -8.78
N ARG A 1037 -42.86 13.70 -9.93
CA ARG A 1037 -43.46 14.39 -11.06
C ARG A 1037 -44.27 13.46 -11.93
N CYS A 1038 -45.38 13.95 -12.50
CA CYS A 1038 -46.03 13.32 -13.64
C CYS A 1038 -45.55 14.00 -14.93
N LEU A 1039 -44.76 13.31 -15.75
CA LEU A 1039 -44.26 13.87 -17.03
C LEU A 1039 -45.35 13.91 -18.09
N ALA A 1040 -46.23 12.90 -18.10
CA ALA A 1040 -47.25 12.73 -19.11
C ALA A 1040 -48.40 11.87 -18.56
N ALA A 1041 -49.64 12.25 -18.86
CA ALA A 1041 -50.83 11.43 -18.59
C ALA A 1041 -51.93 11.76 -19.61
N GLY A 1042 -52.40 10.78 -20.37
CA GLY A 1042 -53.45 10.99 -21.37
C GLY A 1042 -53.53 9.90 -22.43
N GLU A 1043 -54.27 10.17 -23.50
CA GLU A 1043 -54.36 9.31 -24.68
C GLU A 1043 -53.17 9.55 -25.61
N PHE A 1044 -52.38 8.51 -25.87
CA PHE A 1044 -51.24 8.54 -26.79
C PHE A 1044 -51.57 7.77 -28.06
N ALA A 1045 -51.13 8.28 -29.22
CA ALA A 1045 -51.24 7.55 -30.49
C ALA A 1045 -50.22 6.41 -30.55
N LYS A 1046 -50.50 5.34 -31.30
CA LYS A 1046 -49.53 4.28 -31.57
C LYS A 1046 -48.23 4.88 -32.14
N GLY A 1047 -47.09 4.47 -31.61
CA GLY A 1047 -45.77 4.96 -32.04
C GLY A 1047 -44.91 5.49 -30.89
N SER A 1048 -43.79 6.11 -31.24
CA SER A 1048 -42.80 6.67 -30.32
C SER A 1048 -43.16 8.10 -29.90
N HIS A 1049 -42.82 8.44 -28.66
CA HIS A 1049 -43.09 9.73 -28.03
C HIS A 1049 -41.87 10.15 -27.21
N ASP A 1050 -41.49 11.43 -27.33
CA ASP A 1050 -40.35 12.01 -26.61
C ASP A 1050 -40.82 13.03 -25.59
N LEU A 1051 -40.25 12.95 -24.40
CA LEU A 1051 -40.48 13.87 -23.29
C LEU A 1051 -39.15 14.36 -22.74
N VAL A 1052 -39.16 15.56 -22.15
CA VAL A 1052 -37.99 16.11 -21.46
C VAL A 1052 -38.30 16.21 -19.98
N TRP A 1053 -37.37 15.75 -19.15
CA TRP A 1053 -37.37 16.07 -17.72
C TRP A 1053 -36.16 16.91 -17.38
N ASN A 1054 -36.40 18.06 -16.73
CA ASN A 1054 -35.39 19.03 -16.32
C ASN A 1054 -35.03 18.93 -14.83
N GLY A 1055 -35.26 17.78 -14.20
CA GLY A 1055 -34.93 17.58 -12.78
C GLY A 1055 -35.77 18.44 -11.82
N THR A 1056 -37.01 18.80 -12.16
CA THR A 1056 -37.94 19.50 -11.26
C THR A 1056 -39.17 18.66 -10.92
N ASP A 1057 -39.78 18.90 -9.76
CA ASP A 1057 -41.02 18.26 -9.29
C ASP A 1057 -42.29 18.86 -9.91
N ASP A 1058 -43.47 18.38 -9.51
CA ASP A 1058 -44.78 18.90 -9.97
C ASP A 1058 -45.02 20.40 -9.62
N PHE A 1059 -44.25 20.99 -8.70
CA PHE A 1059 -44.31 22.41 -8.33
C PHE A 1059 -43.29 23.27 -9.07
N GLY A 1060 -42.47 22.67 -9.96
CA GLY A 1060 -41.39 23.33 -10.66
C GLY A 1060 -40.13 23.52 -9.80
N THR A 1061 -40.06 22.92 -8.62
CA THR A 1061 -38.90 23.00 -7.73
C THR A 1061 -37.86 21.97 -8.12
N ALA A 1062 -36.59 22.36 -8.11
CA ALA A 1062 -35.47 21.50 -8.47
C ALA A 1062 -35.27 20.37 -7.42
N VAL A 1063 -35.20 19.10 -7.87
CA VAL A 1063 -35.03 17.93 -6.97
C VAL A 1063 -33.56 17.61 -6.72
N ALA A 1064 -33.16 17.14 -5.54
CA ALA A 1064 -31.74 16.93 -5.20
C ALA A 1064 -31.00 15.95 -6.14
N SER A 1065 -29.66 16.03 -6.20
CA SER A 1065 -28.82 14.99 -6.82
C SER A 1065 -29.15 13.62 -6.23
N GLY A 1066 -29.15 12.58 -7.05
CA GLY A 1066 -29.47 11.23 -6.61
C GLY A 1066 -30.24 10.39 -7.63
N ILE A 1067 -30.71 9.24 -7.15
CA ILE A 1067 -31.39 8.22 -7.97
C ILE A 1067 -32.91 8.42 -7.91
N TYR A 1068 -33.54 8.38 -9.08
CA TYR A 1068 -34.98 8.46 -9.28
C TYR A 1068 -35.45 7.29 -10.17
N TYR A 1069 -36.74 6.97 -10.09
CA TYR A 1069 -37.36 5.91 -10.89
C TYR A 1069 -38.46 6.48 -11.77
N LEU A 1070 -38.31 6.33 -13.09
CA LEU A 1070 -39.33 6.63 -14.09
C LEU A 1070 -40.21 5.40 -14.30
N ARG A 1071 -41.52 5.53 -14.08
CA ARG A 1071 -42.50 4.47 -14.29
C ARG A 1071 -43.44 4.82 -15.43
N LEU A 1072 -43.48 3.97 -16.46
CA LEU A 1072 -44.46 3.98 -17.54
C LEU A 1072 -45.60 3.01 -17.22
N GLN A 1073 -46.83 3.46 -17.41
CA GLN A 1073 -48.03 2.64 -17.42
C GLN A 1073 -48.81 2.88 -18.72
N ALA A 1074 -48.94 1.87 -19.57
CA ALA A 1074 -49.66 1.96 -20.85
C ALA A 1074 -50.42 0.64 -21.12
N GLY A 1075 -51.75 0.65 -21.02
CA GLY A 1075 -52.54 -0.58 -21.01
C GLY A 1075 -52.19 -1.49 -19.82
N GLU A 1076 -51.84 -2.75 -20.09
CA GLU A 1076 -51.34 -3.70 -19.07
C GLU A 1076 -49.84 -3.56 -18.78
N LEU A 1077 -49.08 -2.87 -19.65
CA LEU A 1077 -47.65 -2.68 -19.47
C LEU A 1077 -47.37 -1.78 -18.26
N ARG A 1078 -46.52 -2.26 -17.36
CA ARG A 1078 -45.90 -1.48 -16.28
C ARG A 1078 -44.40 -1.66 -16.35
N GLN A 1079 -43.68 -0.60 -16.69
CA GLN A 1079 -42.22 -0.62 -16.78
C GLN A 1079 -41.62 0.47 -15.89
N THR A 1080 -40.52 0.18 -15.22
CA THR A 1080 -39.79 1.16 -14.41
C THR A 1080 -38.32 1.18 -14.83
N ARG A 1081 -37.73 2.36 -15.02
CA ARG A 1081 -36.31 2.56 -15.34
C ARG A 1081 -35.68 3.58 -14.40
N LYS A 1082 -34.39 3.40 -14.10
CA LYS A 1082 -33.59 4.28 -13.25
C LYS A 1082 -33.19 5.56 -14.02
N ILE A 1083 -33.25 6.70 -13.35
CA ILE A 1083 -32.72 8.00 -13.81
C ILE A 1083 -31.82 8.58 -12.71
N THR A 1084 -30.62 9.01 -13.06
CA THR A 1084 -29.63 9.57 -12.13
C THR A 1084 -29.42 11.06 -12.43
N ILE A 1085 -29.50 11.90 -11.39
CA ILE A 1085 -29.22 13.34 -11.46
C ILE A 1085 -27.92 13.64 -10.72
N ILE A 1086 -27.03 14.41 -11.34
CA ILE A 1086 -25.83 14.97 -10.72
C ILE A 1086 -25.90 16.49 -10.88
N ARG A 1087 -26.01 17.25 -9.78
CA ARG A 1087 -25.95 18.72 -9.81
C ARG A 1087 -24.63 19.26 -9.36
#